data_AF-B8DR86-F1
#
_entry.id   AF-B8DR86-F1
#
_cell.length_a   1.000
_cell.length_b   1.000
_cell.length_c   1.000
_cell.angle_alpha   90.00
_cell.angle_beta   90.00
_cell.angle_gamma   90.00
#
_symmetry.space_group_name_H-M   'P 1'
#
loop_
_entity.id
_entity.type
_entity.pdbx_description
1 polymer ?
#
loop_
_entity_poly.entity_id
_entity_poly.type
_entity_poly.pdbx_seq_one_letter_code
_entity_poly.pdbx_strand_id
1 'polypeptide(L)'
;MSHRLSSVRARILLLAACGIVATGLVAAIALHAMSAIRADFTRVTQHSLAGKVATLSIGKDLNYVSRLTRNIMLGSNLEKDLVGLERTAASIREGFRALNRAADNDEVRRKVAEAEDSTMQFVEDGMVFVRGLAKLPPAERHQRYPQYQASATPLAEASRKHFDALVTHADASYAESLARFEHDLAAGRTRVLLLSAGVVAALLLLGWAIVRAIVRPLDRATAYARAVEGGRYDDLTEDEARAFSGEVGTLVGAMRAMVAQIRQRIGFAQGVLRSLPVPCVILNTDGTVQWANDALAALSGRGGTGASLVGQPGARALPTPHAAAICDDALRRNQLRRADLPLDDEGERGADMTACPVHDLDGNPLGVMACLVDVSELRRQQRLVMERNEALAEAADNAGRVGGDVVDAARRVDESVRESLRRSDMQQARTAEVSVAVEQMNATVAEVARGATDAAGSADEALRRADEGRAVVQRAVAAIAEVDETARNLRAEMGDLAGKAEGIGRIAGVISDIADQTNLLALNAAIEAARAGDAGRGFAVVADEVRKLAEKTMTATREVEEFVRAIRESSGRSVRATEETTAIVGRATQLASGAGEALAAIHHIATDTADRVRAIATASEQQSAASEQIARSTTEIRGAADETGAALRGIGAAMDDVRRMSADLAAIVAAMQN
;
A
#
# COMPACT_ATOMS: atom_id res chain seq x y z
N MET A 1 -37.41 35.94 -34.65
CA MET A 1 -36.40 34.91 -34.32
C MET A 1 -36.96 33.46 -34.35
N SER A 2 -38.18 33.21 -34.86
CA SER A 2 -38.80 31.87 -34.90
C SER A 2 -38.54 31.07 -36.19
N HIS A 3 -38.02 31.70 -37.26
CA HIS A 3 -37.78 31.03 -38.56
C HIS A 3 -36.44 30.29 -38.68
N ARG A 4 -35.53 30.40 -37.71
CA ARG A 4 -34.20 29.71 -37.71
C ARG A 4 -34.17 28.39 -36.94
N LEU A 5 -35.27 27.98 -36.29
CA LEU A 5 -35.38 26.72 -35.51
C LEU A 5 -36.19 25.62 -36.23
N SER A 6 -36.54 25.83 -37.51
CA SER A 6 -37.31 24.87 -38.31
C SER A 6 -36.44 23.86 -39.07
N SER A 7 -35.13 24.09 -39.19
CA SER A 7 -34.19 23.12 -39.77
C SER A 7 -33.86 22.01 -38.78
N VAL A 8 -33.84 20.76 -39.24
CA VAL A 8 -33.46 19.60 -38.41
C VAL A 8 -32.02 19.78 -37.93
N ARG A 9 -31.15 20.36 -38.76
CA ARG A 9 -29.75 20.69 -38.41
C ARG A 9 -29.64 21.68 -37.25
N ALA A 10 -30.48 22.71 -37.20
CA ALA A 10 -30.49 23.69 -36.11
C ALA A 10 -30.96 23.07 -34.78
N ARG A 11 -31.94 22.15 -34.83
CA ARG A 11 -32.42 21.42 -33.64
C ARG A 11 -31.35 20.45 -33.11
N ILE A 12 -30.65 19.74 -34.00
CA ILE A 12 -29.54 18.86 -33.61
C ILE A 12 -28.40 19.65 -32.95
N LEU A 13 -28.01 20.80 -33.52
CA LEU A 13 -26.95 21.64 -32.95
C LEU A 13 -27.30 22.20 -31.56
N LEU A 14 -28.54 22.64 -31.36
CA LEU A 14 -29.00 23.14 -30.06
C LEU A 14 -29.02 22.02 -29.00
N LEU A 15 -29.50 20.82 -29.36
CA LEU A 15 -29.53 19.66 -28.48
C LEU A 15 -28.11 19.15 -28.14
N ALA A 16 -27.19 19.18 -29.10
CA ALA A 16 -25.78 18.85 -28.89
C ALA A 16 -25.09 19.87 -27.96
N ALA A 17 -25.34 21.17 -28.15
CA ALA A 17 -24.79 22.23 -27.29
C ALA A 17 -25.29 22.10 -25.84
N CYS A 18 -26.58 21.82 -25.63
CA CYS A 18 -27.12 21.56 -24.29
C CYS A 18 -26.48 20.32 -23.64
N GLY A 19 -26.24 19.26 -24.40
CA GLY A 19 -25.55 18.05 -23.91
C GLY A 19 -24.11 18.32 -23.47
N ILE A 20 -23.35 19.10 -24.25
CA ILE A 20 -21.96 19.46 -23.93
C ILE A 20 -21.90 20.33 -22.66
N VAL A 21 -22.76 21.34 -22.54
CA VAL A 21 -22.80 22.22 -21.36
C VAL A 21 -23.19 21.45 -20.11
N ALA A 22 -24.18 20.57 -20.17
CA ALA A 22 -24.59 19.73 -19.04
C ALA A 22 -23.46 18.79 -18.59
N THR A 23 -22.76 18.18 -19.53
CA THR A 23 -21.62 17.27 -19.23
C THR A 23 -20.45 18.05 -18.62
N GLY A 24 -20.15 19.24 -19.15
CA GLY A 24 -19.10 20.11 -18.63
C GLY A 24 -19.36 20.61 -17.20
N LEU A 25 -20.62 20.96 -16.88
CA LEU A 25 -21.00 21.39 -15.53
C LEU A 25 -20.83 20.26 -14.50
N VAL A 26 -21.21 19.04 -14.87
CA VAL A 26 -21.06 17.85 -13.99
C VAL A 26 -19.58 17.52 -13.78
N ALA A 27 -18.76 17.59 -14.82
CA ALA A 27 -17.32 17.40 -14.70
C ALA A 27 -16.69 18.44 -13.76
N ALA A 28 -17.09 19.72 -13.85
CA ALA A 28 -16.61 20.78 -12.99
C ALA A 28 -16.97 20.54 -11.50
N ILE A 29 -18.20 20.11 -11.22
CA ILE A 29 -18.65 19.81 -9.84
C ILE A 29 -17.92 18.58 -9.28
N ALA A 30 -17.71 17.54 -10.10
CA ALA A 30 -16.96 16.36 -9.71
C ALA A 30 -15.49 16.69 -9.38
N LEU A 31 -14.85 17.54 -10.19
CA LEU A 31 -13.48 18.02 -9.94
C LEU A 31 -13.40 18.85 -8.65
N HIS A 32 -14.39 19.69 -8.36
CA HIS A 32 -14.45 20.45 -7.12
C HIS A 32 -14.59 19.52 -5.90
N ALA A 33 -15.47 18.51 -5.96
CA ALA A 33 -15.63 17.53 -4.88
C ALA A 33 -14.34 16.71 -4.65
N MET A 34 -13.65 16.29 -5.72
CA MET A 34 -12.34 15.63 -5.61
C MET A 34 -11.27 16.53 -5.00
N SER A 35 -11.28 17.84 -5.29
CA SER A 35 -10.32 18.78 -4.72
C SER A 35 -10.49 18.95 -3.20
N ALA A 36 -11.72 18.92 -2.69
CA ALA A 36 -12.02 18.96 -1.26
C ALA A 36 -11.52 17.69 -0.54
N ILE A 37 -11.86 16.51 -1.07
CA ILE A 37 -11.40 15.22 -0.51
C ILE A 37 -9.87 15.15 -0.49
N ARG A 38 -9.21 15.68 -1.53
CA ARG A 38 -7.74 15.73 -1.57
C ARG A 38 -7.16 16.62 -0.46
N ALA A 39 -7.78 17.76 -0.18
CA ALA A 39 -7.35 18.65 0.90
C ALA A 39 -7.49 17.99 2.28
N ASP A 40 -8.60 17.28 2.53
CA ASP A 40 -8.83 16.57 3.80
C ASP A 40 -7.91 15.36 3.96
N PHE A 41 -7.64 14.62 2.87
CA PHE A 41 -6.66 13.54 2.87
C PHE A 41 -5.26 14.05 3.21
N THR A 42 -4.83 15.18 2.63
CA THR A 42 -3.56 15.82 2.97
C THR A 42 -3.54 16.23 4.45
N ARG A 43 -4.64 16.75 5.00
CA ARG A 43 -4.74 17.12 6.42
C ARG A 43 -4.57 15.91 7.34
N VAL A 44 -5.29 14.82 7.08
CA VAL A 44 -5.19 13.59 7.88
C VAL A 44 -3.78 13.00 7.80
N THR A 45 -3.18 12.93 6.62
CA THR A 45 -1.87 12.29 6.42
C THR A 45 -0.70 13.13 6.90
N GLN A 46 -0.67 14.43 6.60
CA GLN A 46 0.49 15.28 6.88
C GLN A 46 0.46 15.94 8.26
N HIS A 47 -0.72 16.11 8.87
CA HIS A 47 -0.85 16.74 10.19
C HIS A 47 -1.22 15.72 11.26
N SER A 48 -2.42 15.12 11.18
CA SER A 48 -2.95 14.32 12.30
C SER A 48 -2.26 12.96 12.46
N LEU A 49 -2.05 12.22 11.37
CA LEU A 49 -1.37 10.92 11.39
C LEU A 49 0.12 11.09 11.70
N ALA A 50 0.78 12.06 11.05
CA ALA A 50 2.18 12.37 11.32
C ALA A 50 2.40 12.75 12.80
N GLY A 51 1.51 13.56 13.38
CA GLY A 51 1.56 13.90 14.80
C GLY A 51 1.35 12.69 15.72
N LYS A 52 0.40 11.81 15.40
CA LYS A 52 0.16 10.57 16.17
C LYS A 52 1.35 9.61 16.10
N VAL A 53 1.95 9.42 14.93
CA VAL A 53 3.14 8.58 14.77
C VAL A 53 4.33 9.15 15.53
N ALA A 54 4.54 10.47 15.48
CA ALA A 54 5.65 11.11 16.17
C ALA A 54 5.50 11.06 17.71
N THR A 55 4.29 11.27 18.25
CA THR A 55 4.04 11.08 19.69
C THR A 55 4.24 9.63 20.14
N LEU A 56 3.78 8.63 19.38
CA LEU A 56 4.06 7.22 19.66
C LEU A 56 5.56 6.89 19.66
N SER A 57 6.30 7.43 18.67
CA SER A 57 7.75 7.22 18.56
C SER A 57 8.50 7.83 19.75
N ILE A 58 8.18 9.07 20.12
CA ILE A 58 8.80 9.75 21.26
C ILE A 58 8.47 9.02 22.57
N GLY A 59 7.22 8.58 22.76
CA GLY A 59 6.83 7.83 23.96
C GLY A 59 7.59 6.50 24.10
N LYS A 60 7.80 5.78 22.98
CA LYS A 60 8.65 4.59 22.94
C LYS A 60 10.10 4.91 23.33
N ASP A 61 10.66 5.96 22.75
CA ASP A 61 12.04 6.37 22.97
C ASP A 61 12.26 6.89 24.40
N LEU A 62 11.28 7.57 25.00
CA LEU A 62 11.30 8.03 26.39
C LEU A 62 11.34 6.86 27.39
N ASN A 63 10.56 5.81 27.12
CA ASN A 63 10.63 4.56 27.88
C ASN A 63 12.00 3.88 27.73
N TYR A 64 12.57 3.91 26.53
CA TYR A 64 13.90 3.37 26.27
C TYR A 64 15.00 4.15 27.01
N VAL A 65 14.91 5.49 27.07
CA VAL A 65 15.79 6.35 27.88
C VAL A 65 15.71 5.93 29.35
N SER A 66 14.51 5.84 29.92
CA SER A 66 14.35 5.42 31.34
C SER A 66 14.99 4.06 31.61
N ARG A 67 14.88 3.11 30.67
CA ARG A 67 15.46 1.78 30.78
C ARG A 67 16.99 1.79 30.70
N LEU A 68 17.56 2.52 29.73
CA LEU A 68 19.02 2.64 29.59
C LEU A 68 19.63 3.33 30.81
N THR A 69 19.04 4.42 31.27
CA THR A 69 19.51 5.12 32.47
C THR A 69 19.50 4.17 33.67
N ARG A 70 18.43 3.38 33.86
CA ARG A 70 18.37 2.37 34.92
C ARG A 70 19.44 1.27 34.79
N ASN A 71 19.66 0.74 33.58
CA ASN A 71 20.65 -0.31 33.34
C ASN A 71 22.07 0.16 33.70
N ILE A 72 22.41 1.39 33.35
CA ILE A 72 23.71 2.00 33.66
C ILE A 72 23.92 2.06 35.19
N MET A 73 22.87 2.37 35.95
CA MET A 73 22.92 2.39 37.42
C MET A 73 23.15 1.00 38.01
N LEU A 74 22.64 -0.04 37.33
CA LEU A 74 22.77 -1.45 37.73
C LEU A 74 24.10 -2.08 37.27
N GLY A 75 25.02 -1.29 36.70
CA GLY A 75 26.37 -1.74 36.35
C GLY A 75 26.51 -2.30 34.94
N SER A 76 25.60 -1.97 34.01
CA SER A 76 25.74 -2.32 32.60
C SER A 76 26.95 -1.65 31.92
N ASN A 77 27.19 -1.99 30.65
CA ASN A 77 28.24 -1.36 29.86
C ASN A 77 27.92 0.12 29.62
N LEU A 78 28.52 0.98 30.43
CA LEU A 78 28.31 2.43 30.43
C LEU A 78 28.56 3.05 29.05
N GLU A 79 29.62 2.64 28.34
CA GLU A 79 30.00 3.23 27.06
C GLU A 79 28.98 2.89 25.97
N LYS A 80 28.56 1.62 25.91
CA LYS A 80 27.53 1.16 24.98
C LYS A 80 26.17 1.83 25.26
N ASP A 81 25.76 1.89 26.51
CA ASP A 81 24.44 2.40 26.88
C ASP A 81 24.38 3.93 26.80
N LEU A 82 25.50 4.63 27.00
CA LEU A 82 25.62 6.07 26.75
C LEU A 82 25.45 6.41 25.27
N VAL A 83 26.06 5.64 24.36
CA VAL A 83 25.83 5.78 22.91
C VAL A 83 24.36 5.53 22.57
N GLY A 84 23.73 4.55 23.22
CA GLY A 84 22.29 4.29 23.11
C GLY A 84 21.44 5.48 23.55
N LEU A 85 21.77 6.10 24.69
CA LEU A 85 21.08 7.28 25.21
C LEU A 85 21.23 8.48 24.27
N GLU A 86 22.44 8.73 23.75
CA GLU A 86 22.71 9.83 22.81
C GLU A 86 21.90 9.68 21.51
N ARG A 87 21.90 8.47 20.92
CA ARG A 87 21.09 8.17 19.74
C ARG A 87 19.60 8.35 20.02
N THR A 88 19.13 7.91 21.17
CA THR A 88 17.71 8.00 21.54
C THR A 88 17.30 9.46 21.80
N ALA A 89 18.14 10.25 22.45
CA ALA A 89 17.92 11.68 22.63
C ALA A 89 17.88 12.45 21.29
N ALA A 90 18.71 12.05 20.32
CA ALA A 90 18.64 12.61 18.96
C ALA A 90 17.32 12.24 18.26
N SER A 91 16.86 10.99 18.38
CA SER A 91 15.57 10.52 17.86
C SER A 91 14.40 11.29 18.47
N ILE A 92 14.42 11.53 19.78
CA ILE A 92 13.38 12.32 20.48
C ILE A 92 13.32 13.75 19.93
N ARG A 93 14.47 14.43 19.74
CA ARG A 93 14.50 15.77 19.12
C ARG A 93 13.95 15.76 17.70
N GLU A 94 14.28 14.74 16.91
CA GLU A 94 13.75 14.61 15.56
C GLU A 94 12.23 14.38 15.57
N GLY A 95 11.72 13.59 16.52
CA GLY A 95 10.30 13.43 16.78
C GLY A 95 9.59 14.74 17.10
N PHE A 96 10.16 15.57 17.98
CA PHE A 96 9.59 16.88 18.30
C PHE A 96 9.65 17.85 17.10
N ARG A 97 10.70 17.81 16.28
CA ARG A 97 10.74 18.54 15.00
C ARG A 97 9.66 18.09 14.03
N ALA A 98 9.37 16.79 13.98
CA ALA A 98 8.27 16.24 13.18
C ALA A 98 6.91 16.72 13.71
N LEU A 99 6.70 16.72 15.03
CA LEU A 99 5.49 17.26 15.67
C LEU A 99 5.31 18.74 15.38
N ASN A 100 6.38 19.53 15.43
CA ASN A 100 6.32 20.96 15.16
C ASN A 100 6.00 21.24 13.67
N ARG A 101 6.47 20.40 12.75
CA ARG A 101 6.07 20.46 11.32
C ARG A 101 4.63 20.03 11.09
N ALA A 102 4.14 19.06 11.85
CA ALA A 102 2.77 18.57 11.78
C ALA A 102 1.75 19.51 12.46
N ALA A 103 2.21 20.41 13.33
CA ALA A 103 1.36 21.35 14.05
C ALA A 103 0.66 22.35 13.11
N ASP A 104 -0.67 22.30 13.11
CA ASP A 104 -1.53 23.09 12.22
C ASP A 104 -1.88 24.48 12.78
N ASN A 105 -1.72 24.69 14.09
CA ASN A 105 -2.06 25.94 14.77
C ASN A 105 -1.05 26.33 15.87
N ASP A 106 -1.12 27.59 16.31
CA ASP A 106 -0.19 28.15 17.32
C ASP A 106 -0.36 27.53 18.71
N GLU A 107 -1.56 27.08 19.07
CA GLU A 107 -1.81 26.40 20.35
C GLU A 107 -1.07 25.06 20.41
N VAL A 108 -1.14 24.27 19.34
CA VAL A 108 -0.43 23.00 19.20
C VAL A 108 1.08 23.22 19.20
N ARG A 109 1.57 24.22 18.46
CA ARG A 109 2.99 24.58 18.48
C ARG A 109 3.49 24.92 19.89
N ARG A 110 2.69 25.65 20.68
CA ARG A 110 3.02 25.95 22.07
C ARG A 110 3.06 24.69 22.94
N LYS A 111 2.07 23.80 22.81
CA LYS A 111 2.04 22.52 23.56
C LYS A 111 3.21 21.60 23.19
N VAL A 112 3.58 21.56 21.91
CA VAL A 112 4.76 20.83 21.41
C VAL A 112 6.02 21.42 22.03
N ALA A 113 6.17 22.75 22.07
CA ALA A 113 7.33 23.41 22.68
C ALA A 113 7.42 23.16 24.19
N GLU A 114 6.32 23.24 24.93
CA GLU A 114 6.27 22.94 26.38
C GLU A 114 6.63 21.47 26.67
N ALA A 115 6.14 20.54 25.85
CA ALA A 115 6.49 19.13 25.94
C ALA A 115 7.96 18.87 25.54
N GLU A 116 8.44 19.49 24.47
CA GLU A 116 9.83 19.36 24.02
C GLU A 116 10.80 19.85 25.08
N ASP A 117 10.56 21.03 25.66
CA ASP A 117 11.42 21.63 26.67
C ASP A 117 11.50 20.75 27.93
N SER A 118 10.35 20.37 28.49
CA SER A 118 10.31 19.54 29.69
C SER A 118 10.83 18.11 29.46
N THR A 119 10.56 17.51 28.30
CA THR A 119 11.10 16.19 27.95
C THR A 119 12.61 16.23 27.72
N MET A 120 13.11 17.22 26.97
CA MET A 120 14.54 17.33 26.70
C MET A 120 15.31 17.68 27.96
N GLN A 121 14.76 18.50 28.86
CA GLN A 121 15.38 18.78 30.16
C GLN A 121 15.56 17.51 31.00
N PHE A 122 14.55 16.63 31.04
CA PHE A 122 14.66 15.33 31.70
C PHE A 122 15.72 14.41 31.05
N VAL A 123 15.71 14.31 29.72
CA VAL A 123 16.64 13.45 28.98
C VAL A 123 18.09 13.94 29.12
N GLU A 124 18.31 15.25 28.99
CA GLU A 124 19.64 15.86 29.05
C GLU A 124 20.19 15.85 30.48
N ASP A 125 19.38 16.13 31.50
CA ASP A 125 19.79 15.98 32.91
C ASP A 125 20.20 14.53 33.21
N GLY A 126 19.41 13.56 32.75
CA GLY A 126 19.75 12.14 32.82
C GLY A 126 21.08 11.81 32.14
N MET A 127 21.34 12.36 30.96
CA MET A 127 22.61 12.17 30.25
C MET A 127 23.80 12.82 30.97
N VAL A 128 23.64 14.04 31.50
CA VAL A 128 24.68 14.73 32.28
C VAL A 128 25.04 13.91 33.53
N PHE A 129 24.03 13.40 34.23
CA PHE A 129 24.23 12.53 35.37
C PHE A 129 24.99 11.25 35.00
N VAL A 130 24.54 10.54 33.97
CA VAL A 130 25.17 9.30 33.48
C VAL A 130 26.62 9.53 33.06
N ARG A 131 26.93 10.63 32.37
CA ARG A 131 28.32 11.01 32.03
C ARG A 131 29.17 11.28 33.27
N GLY A 132 28.57 11.84 34.33
CA GLY A 132 29.21 12.01 35.63
C GLY A 132 29.63 10.70 36.29
N LEU A 133 28.86 9.62 36.09
CA LEU A 133 29.15 8.29 36.61
C LEU A 133 30.38 7.63 35.96
N ALA A 134 30.82 8.10 34.78
CA ALA A 134 32.03 7.60 34.12
C ALA A 134 33.29 7.81 34.96
N LYS A 135 33.27 8.78 35.88
CA LYS A 135 34.39 9.10 36.78
C LYS A 135 34.44 8.20 38.01
N LEU A 136 33.45 7.33 38.21
CA LEU A 136 33.32 6.48 39.39
C LEU A 136 33.53 5.00 39.05
N PRO A 137 34.16 4.21 39.95
CA PRO A 137 34.25 2.76 39.83
C PRO A 137 32.85 2.11 39.70
N PRO A 138 32.68 1.03 38.91
CA PRO A 138 31.38 0.37 38.71
C PRO A 138 30.66 -0.01 40.01
N ALA A 139 31.41 -0.43 41.03
CA ALA A 139 30.89 -0.82 42.33
C ALA A 139 30.34 0.36 43.16
N GLU A 140 30.62 1.62 42.80
CA GLU A 140 30.18 2.80 43.57
C GLU A 140 29.07 3.59 42.87
N ARG A 141 28.78 3.29 41.59
CA ARG A 141 27.78 4.02 40.80
C ARG A 141 26.37 3.93 41.38
N HIS A 142 26.00 2.79 41.95
CA HIS A 142 24.68 2.58 42.55
C HIS A 142 24.44 3.46 43.79
N GLN A 143 25.51 3.90 44.49
CA GLN A 143 25.40 4.75 45.69
C GLN A 143 24.94 6.17 45.36
N ARG A 144 25.08 6.61 44.11
CA ARG A 144 24.62 7.92 43.62
C ARG A 144 23.14 7.92 43.20
N TYR A 145 22.49 6.76 43.16
CA TYR A 145 21.11 6.61 42.70
C TYR A 145 20.08 7.43 43.51
N PRO A 146 20.14 7.48 44.86
CA PRO A 146 19.19 8.29 45.63
C PRO A 146 19.26 9.79 45.30
N GLN A 147 20.47 10.30 44.98
CA GLN A 147 20.66 11.70 44.57
C GLN A 147 20.07 11.98 43.19
N TYR A 148 20.27 11.06 42.23
CA TYR A 148 19.65 11.15 40.90
C TYR A 148 18.14 11.05 40.95
N GLN A 149 17.60 10.11 41.73
CA GLN A 149 16.16 9.95 41.87
C GLN A 149 15.53 11.25 42.41
N ALA A 150 16.14 11.88 43.41
CA ALA A 150 15.66 13.15 43.95
C ALA A 150 15.67 14.30 42.94
N SER A 151 16.67 14.38 42.04
CA SER A 151 16.74 15.44 41.03
C SER A 151 15.93 15.15 39.76
N ALA A 152 15.83 13.88 39.36
CA ALA A 152 15.19 13.46 38.12
C ALA A 152 13.68 13.25 38.23
N THR A 153 13.15 12.90 39.42
CA THR A 153 11.71 12.70 39.61
C THR A 153 10.87 13.93 39.23
N PRO A 154 11.19 15.17 39.66
CA PRO A 154 10.44 16.36 39.24
C PRO A 154 10.46 16.60 37.73
N LEU A 155 11.60 16.35 37.07
CA LEU A 155 11.74 16.50 35.61
C LEU A 155 10.97 15.41 34.85
N ALA A 156 10.98 14.18 35.35
CA ALA A 156 10.23 13.06 34.79
C ALA A 156 8.71 13.29 34.89
N GLU A 157 8.23 13.82 36.03
CA GLU A 157 6.83 14.18 36.23
C GLU A 157 6.39 15.33 35.33
N ALA A 158 7.22 16.37 35.19
CA ALA A 158 6.95 17.50 34.27
C ALA A 158 6.89 17.04 32.81
N SER A 159 7.85 16.21 32.39
CA SER A 159 7.88 15.59 31.05
C SER A 159 6.62 14.76 30.80
N ARG A 160 6.24 13.86 31.73
CA ARG A 160 5.01 13.06 31.61
C ARG A 160 3.78 13.93 31.49
N LYS A 161 3.64 14.95 32.34
CA LYS A 161 2.48 15.84 32.33
C LYS A 161 2.29 16.54 30.98
N HIS A 162 3.32 17.19 30.45
CA HIS A 162 3.21 17.93 29.19
C HIS A 162 3.10 16.98 27.99
N PHE A 163 3.83 15.86 28.03
CA PHE A 163 3.78 14.87 26.95
C PHE A 163 2.44 14.13 26.88
N ASP A 164 1.86 13.72 28.01
CA ASP A 164 0.53 13.08 28.05
C ASP A 164 -0.57 14.04 27.56
N ALA A 165 -0.46 15.33 27.90
CA ALA A 165 -1.36 16.36 27.38
C ALA A 165 -1.25 16.49 25.85
N LEU A 166 -0.04 16.38 25.31
CA LEU A 166 0.21 16.40 23.87
C LEU A 166 -0.31 15.13 23.17
N VAL A 167 -0.08 13.95 23.75
CA VAL A 167 -0.61 12.67 23.26
C VAL A 167 -2.13 12.70 23.21
N THR A 168 -2.77 13.14 24.29
CA THR A 168 -4.24 13.25 24.37
C THR A 168 -4.79 14.17 23.28
N HIS A 169 -4.12 15.31 23.03
CA HIS A 169 -4.51 16.22 21.97
C HIS A 169 -4.29 15.63 20.57
N ALA A 170 -3.17 14.95 20.33
CA ALA A 170 -2.88 14.30 19.07
C ALA A 170 -3.88 13.17 18.75
N ASP A 171 -4.26 12.37 19.75
CA ASP A 171 -5.26 11.31 19.61
C ASP A 171 -6.65 11.88 19.31
N ALA A 172 -7.06 12.94 20.01
CA ALA A 172 -8.33 13.61 19.75
C ALA A 172 -8.37 14.25 18.35
N SER A 173 -7.30 14.94 17.95
CA SER A 173 -7.18 15.56 16.62
C SER A 173 -7.20 14.52 15.50
N TYR A 174 -6.55 13.37 15.68
CA TYR A 174 -6.58 12.27 14.73
C TYR A 174 -7.98 11.66 14.61
N ALA A 175 -8.65 11.38 15.72
CA ALA A 175 -10.00 10.84 15.72
C ALA A 175 -11.01 11.80 15.05
N GLU A 176 -10.93 13.08 15.35
CA GLU A 176 -11.80 14.12 14.76
C GLU A 176 -11.55 14.28 13.26
N SER A 177 -10.29 14.30 12.84
CA SER A 177 -9.94 14.45 11.42
C SER A 177 -10.31 13.21 10.60
N LEU A 178 -10.18 12.01 11.17
CA LEU A 178 -10.60 10.76 10.55
C LEU A 178 -12.14 10.71 10.40
N ALA A 179 -12.88 11.08 11.44
CA ALA A 179 -14.34 11.11 11.41
C ALA A 179 -14.87 12.13 10.39
N ARG A 180 -14.24 13.31 10.29
CA ARG A 180 -14.54 14.30 9.25
C ARG A 180 -14.28 13.75 7.85
N PHE A 181 -13.11 13.15 7.64
CA PHE A 181 -12.76 12.55 6.36
C PHE A 181 -13.75 11.45 5.92
N GLU A 182 -14.16 10.57 6.83
CA GLU A 182 -15.18 9.56 6.55
C GLU A 182 -16.54 10.19 6.20
N HIS A 183 -16.94 11.23 6.92
CA HIS A 183 -18.17 11.96 6.64
C HIS A 183 -18.14 12.64 5.26
N ASP A 184 -17.05 13.32 4.93
CA ASP A 184 -16.89 14.01 3.65
C ASP A 184 -16.76 13.05 2.47
N LEU A 185 -16.13 11.89 2.68
CA LEU A 185 -16.10 10.80 1.70
C LEU A 185 -17.50 10.25 1.42
N ALA A 186 -18.29 10.02 2.46
CA ALA A 186 -19.68 9.55 2.34
C ALA A 186 -20.58 10.59 1.66
N ALA A 187 -20.45 11.87 2.05
CA ALA A 187 -21.17 12.98 1.41
C ALA A 187 -20.76 13.15 -0.06
N GLY A 188 -19.46 13.03 -0.36
CA GLY A 188 -18.92 13.05 -1.71
C GLY A 188 -19.51 11.93 -2.58
N ARG A 189 -19.56 10.70 -2.06
CA ARG A 189 -20.18 9.55 -2.74
C ARG A 189 -21.63 9.83 -3.10
N THR A 190 -22.42 10.34 -2.15
CA THR A 190 -23.85 10.62 -2.37
C THR A 190 -24.06 11.74 -3.40
N ARG A 191 -23.25 12.80 -3.38
CA ARG A 191 -23.32 13.89 -4.38
C ARG A 191 -22.97 13.39 -5.78
N VAL A 192 -21.94 12.56 -5.92
CA VAL A 192 -21.56 11.95 -7.22
C VAL A 192 -22.67 11.05 -7.75
N LEU A 193 -23.30 10.24 -6.91
CA LEU A 193 -24.44 9.38 -7.29
C LEU A 193 -25.67 10.20 -7.72
N LEU A 194 -25.98 11.30 -7.04
CA LEU A 194 -27.10 12.18 -7.42
C LEU A 194 -26.82 12.90 -8.74
N LEU A 195 -25.59 13.36 -8.97
CA LEU A 195 -25.19 13.99 -10.22
C LEU A 195 -25.21 13.02 -11.39
N SER A 196 -24.72 11.78 -11.22
CA SER A 196 -24.75 10.77 -12.25
C SER A 196 -26.19 10.34 -12.59
N ALA A 197 -27.06 10.20 -11.59
CA ALA A 197 -28.50 9.98 -11.81
C ALA A 197 -29.16 11.14 -12.57
N GLY A 198 -28.79 12.39 -12.26
CA GLY A 198 -29.24 13.59 -12.98
C GLY A 198 -28.82 13.60 -14.46
N VAL A 199 -27.58 13.19 -14.76
CA VAL A 199 -27.10 13.04 -16.15
C VAL A 199 -27.92 11.99 -16.90
N VAL A 200 -28.16 10.83 -16.28
CA VAL A 200 -28.96 9.77 -16.90
C VAL A 200 -30.38 10.28 -17.22
N ALA A 201 -31.03 10.98 -16.28
CA ALA A 201 -32.35 11.56 -16.50
C ALA A 201 -32.35 12.62 -17.62
N ALA A 202 -31.33 13.48 -17.68
CA ALA A 202 -31.18 14.49 -18.73
C ALA A 202 -30.96 13.85 -20.11
N LEU A 203 -30.15 12.78 -20.20
CA LEU A 203 -29.93 12.02 -21.44
C LEU A 203 -31.20 11.31 -21.90
N LEU A 204 -32.00 10.76 -20.98
CA LEU A 204 -33.29 10.15 -21.30
C LEU A 204 -34.31 11.18 -21.82
N LEU A 205 -34.36 12.37 -21.21
CA LEU A 205 -35.19 13.49 -21.68
C LEU A 205 -34.74 14.01 -23.05
N LEU A 206 -33.42 14.08 -23.29
CA LEU A 206 -32.85 14.45 -24.58
C LEU A 206 -33.22 13.42 -25.66
N GLY A 207 -33.10 12.12 -25.34
CA GLY A 207 -33.53 11.03 -26.21
C GLY A 207 -35.01 11.10 -26.55
N TRP A 208 -35.87 11.33 -25.54
CA TRP A 208 -37.30 11.53 -25.74
C TRP A 208 -37.61 12.74 -26.64
N ALA A 209 -36.91 13.86 -26.45
CA ALA A 209 -37.06 15.06 -27.27
C ALA A 209 -36.64 14.82 -28.73
N ILE A 210 -35.54 14.10 -28.97
CA ILE A 210 -35.08 13.71 -30.32
C ILE A 210 -36.13 12.82 -31.01
N VAL A 211 -36.64 11.80 -30.30
CA VAL A 211 -37.66 10.89 -30.85
C VAL A 211 -38.93 11.65 -31.24
N ARG A 212 -39.39 12.57 -30.39
CA ARG A 212 -40.60 13.35 -30.63
C ARG A 212 -40.42 14.40 -31.74
N ALA A 213 -39.28 15.08 -31.78
CA ALA A 213 -39.08 16.23 -32.67
C ALA A 213 -38.54 15.87 -34.06
N ILE A 214 -37.90 14.69 -34.21
CA ILE A 214 -37.22 14.28 -35.44
C ILE A 214 -37.69 12.90 -35.91
N VAL A 215 -37.61 11.86 -35.06
CA VAL A 215 -37.85 10.47 -35.48
C VAL A 215 -39.32 10.24 -35.90
N ARG A 216 -40.29 10.64 -35.08
CA ARG A 216 -41.73 10.44 -35.39
C ARG A 216 -42.19 11.11 -36.70
N PRO A 217 -41.80 12.37 -37.00
CA PRO A 217 -42.09 12.98 -38.30
C PRO A 217 -41.45 12.24 -39.49
N LEU A 218 -40.23 11.72 -39.34
CA LEU A 218 -39.55 10.92 -40.37
C LEU A 218 -40.25 9.59 -40.63
N ASP A 219 -40.67 8.88 -39.58
CA ASP A 219 -41.42 7.62 -39.69
C ASP A 219 -42.77 7.79 -40.41
N ARG A 220 -43.45 8.93 -40.18
CA ARG A 220 -44.69 9.24 -40.90
C ARG A 220 -44.44 9.59 -42.37
N ALA A 221 -43.34 10.25 -42.70
CA ALA A 221 -42.96 10.53 -44.07
C ALA A 221 -42.58 9.26 -44.85
N THR A 222 -41.89 8.31 -44.20
CA THR A 222 -41.56 7.00 -44.81
C THR A 222 -42.80 6.10 -44.94
N ALA A 223 -43.77 6.18 -44.03
CA ALA A 223 -45.05 5.50 -44.17
C ALA A 223 -45.84 5.99 -45.40
N TYR A 224 -45.84 7.31 -45.67
CA TYR A 224 -46.45 7.88 -46.87
C TYR A 224 -45.74 7.43 -48.16
N ALA A 225 -44.40 7.38 -48.15
CA ALA A 225 -43.64 6.87 -49.28
C ALA A 225 -44.05 5.44 -49.68
N ARG A 226 -44.28 4.56 -48.69
CA ARG A 226 -44.78 3.19 -48.91
C ARG A 226 -46.24 3.13 -49.36
N ALA A 227 -47.09 4.07 -48.93
CA ALA A 227 -48.48 4.14 -49.39
C ALA A 227 -48.59 4.51 -50.88
N VAL A 228 -47.73 5.42 -51.33
CA VAL A 228 -47.59 5.83 -52.74
C VAL A 228 -47.05 4.68 -53.62
N GLU A 229 -46.11 3.89 -53.10
CA GLU A 229 -45.62 2.66 -53.74
C GLU A 229 -46.75 1.62 -53.92
N GLY A 230 -47.67 1.53 -52.95
CA GLY A 230 -48.82 0.61 -52.95
C GLY A 230 -50.01 1.04 -53.82
N GLY A 231 -49.88 2.07 -54.67
CA GLY A 231 -50.91 2.49 -55.62
C GLY A 231 -52.05 3.33 -55.02
N ARG A 232 -51.92 3.79 -53.78
CA ARG A 232 -52.87 4.71 -53.12
C ARG A 232 -52.34 6.13 -53.21
N TYR A 233 -52.84 6.88 -54.19
CA TYR A 233 -52.30 8.20 -54.56
C TYR A 233 -52.97 9.40 -53.88
N ASP A 234 -54.06 9.18 -53.14
CA ASP A 234 -54.86 10.24 -52.49
C ASP A 234 -54.79 10.21 -50.95
N ASP A 235 -53.84 9.45 -50.39
CA ASP A 235 -53.84 9.04 -48.97
C ASP A 235 -53.28 10.10 -47.99
N LEU A 236 -53.15 11.37 -48.42
CA LEU A 236 -52.66 12.45 -47.56
C LEU A 236 -53.45 13.73 -47.77
N THR A 237 -54.21 14.12 -46.73
CA THR A 237 -55.04 15.33 -46.77
C THR A 237 -54.20 16.61 -46.69
N GLU A 238 -54.73 17.73 -47.18
CA GLU A 238 -54.00 19.02 -47.19
C GLU A 238 -53.62 19.53 -45.78
N ASP A 239 -54.35 19.10 -44.76
CA ASP A 239 -54.08 19.44 -43.37
C ASP A 239 -52.97 18.56 -42.76
N GLU A 240 -52.88 17.29 -43.16
CA GLU A 240 -51.79 16.39 -42.77
C GLU A 240 -50.47 16.79 -43.44
N ALA A 241 -50.51 17.28 -44.68
CA ALA A 241 -49.34 17.80 -45.37
C ALA A 241 -48.77 19.07 -44.70
N ARG A 242 -49.63 19.92 -44.12
CA ARG A 242 -49.21 21.13 -43.36
C ARG A 242 -48.60 20.81 -42.00
N ALA A 243 -48.86 19.62 -41.45
CA ALA A 243 -48.26 19.19 -40.17
C ALA A 243 -46.75 18.87 -40.31
N PHE A 244 -46.25 18.61 -41.52
CA PHE A 244 -44.83 18.43 -41.78
C PHE A 244 -44.14 19.79 -41.99
N SER A 245 -43.25 20.16 -41.07
CA SER A 245 -42.52 21.44 -41.10
C SER A 245 -41.04 21.26 -41.42
N GLY A 246 -40.42 22.23 -42.08
CA GLY A 246 -38.97 22.23 -42.35
C GLY A 246 -38.58 21.26 -43.48
N GLU A 247 -37.38 20.69 -43.39
CA GLU A 247 -36.78 19.87 -44.46
C GLU A 247 -37.59 18.60 -44.80
N VAL A 248 -38.23 17.97 -43.82
CA VAL A 248 -39.12 16.80 -44.03
C VAL A 248 -40.40 17.20 -44.78
N GLY A 249 -40.93 18.41 -44.53
CA GLY A 249 -42.07 18.95 -45.27
C GLY A 249 -41.73 19.21 -46.74
N THR A 250 -40.51 19.68 -47.03
CA THR A 250 -40.03 19.86 -48.42
C THR A 250 -39.94 18.53 -49.16
N LEU A 251 -39.49 17.46 -48.50
CA LEU A 251 -39.40 16.11 -49.09
C LEU A 251 -40.78 15.51 -49.41
N VAL A 252 -41.73 15.61 -48.47
CA VAL A 252 -43.12 15.15 -48.68
C VAL A 252 -43.80 15.95 -49.82
N GLY A 253 -43.51 17.25 -49.92
CA GLY A 253 -43.95 18.09 -51.04
C GLY A 253 -43.39 17.65 -52.40
N ALA A 254 -42.11 17.27 -52.46
CA ALA A 254 -41.47 16.76 -53.69
C ALA A 254 -42.05 15.40 -54.14
N MET A 255 -42.37 14.51 -53.19
CA MET A 255 -43.01 13.22 -53.50
C MET A 255 -44.44 13.39 -54.04
N ARG A 256 -45.21 14.37 -53.52
CA ARG A 256 -46.55 14.70 -54.03
C ARG A 256 -46.48 15.22 -55.48
N ALA A 257 -45.42 15.94 -55.84
CA ALA A 257 -45.16 16.37 -57.22
C ALA A 257 -44.80 15.19 -58.16
N MET A 258 -44.09 14.18 -57.66
CA MET A 258 -43.73 12.97 -58.43
C MET A 258 -44.95 12.10 -58.78
N VAL A 259 -45.92 11.97 -57.86
CA VAL A 259 -47.19 11.25 -58.09
C VAL A 259 -48.04 11.94 -59.16
N ALA A 260 -48.01 13.28 -59.21
CA ALA A 260 -48.66 14.04 -60.27
C ALA A 260 -48.04 13.78 -61.67
N GLN A 261 -46.73 13.48 -61.72
CA GLN A 261 -45.98 13.24 -62.97
C GLN A 261 -46.28 11.87 -63.62
N ILE A 262 -46.66 10.86 -62.85
CA ILE A 262 -47.01 9.53 -63.39
C ILE A 262 -48.34 9.61 -64.18
N ARG A 263 -49.26 10.48 -63.77
CA ARG A 263 -50.49 10.82 -64.49
C ARG A 263 -50.23 11.43 -65.88
N GLN A 264 -49.06 12.04 -66.07
CA GLN A 264 -48.63 12.68 -67.31
C GLN A 264 -48.12 11.68 -68.36
N ARG A 265 -47.77 10.45 -67.96
CA ARG A 265 -47.16 9.46 -68.86
C ARG A 265 -48.12 8.78 -69.84
N ILE A 266 -49.43 9.06 -69.78
CA ILE A 266 -50.39 8.66 -70.84
C ILE A 266 -50.52 9.78 -71.90
N GLY A 267 -50.15 11.03 -71.57
CA GLY A 267 -49.84 12.09 -72.55
C GLY A 267 -48.47 11.93 -73.23
N PHE A 268 -47.70 10.92 -72.82
CA PHE A 268 -46.33 10.67 -73.26
C PHE A 268 -46.22 10.21 -74.71
N ALA A 269 -47.17 9.48 -75.29
CA ALA A 269 -47.00 9.04 -76.69
C ALA A 269 -47.07 10.20 -77.72
N GLN A 270 -47.79 11.29 -77.40
CA GLN A 270 -47.78 12.55 -78.17
C GLN A 270 -46.74 13.56 -77.64
N GLY A 271 -46.29 13.40 -76.38
CA GLY A 271 -45.14 14.11 -75.81
C GLY A 271 -43.79 13.59 -76.32
N VAL A 272 -43.63 12.30 -76.61
CA VAL A 272 -42.34 11.63 -76.94
C VAL A 272 -41.66 12.27 -78.15
N LEU A 273 -42.40 12.63 -79.20
CA LEU A 273 -41.82 13.35 -80.34
C LEU A 273 -41.44 14.80 -79.95
N ARG A 274 -42.31 15.54 -79.25
CA ARG A 274 -41.99 16.90 -78.75
C ARG A 274 -40.91 16.94 -77.64
N SER A 275 -40.66 15.83 -76.98
CA SER A 275 -39.81 15.71 -75.78
C SER A 275 -38.56 14.86 -76.02
N LEU A 276 -38.24 14.50 -77.28
CA LEU A 276 -36.91 13.99 -77.62
C LEU A 276 -35.88 15.03 -77.15
N PRO A 277 -35.06 14.74 -76.10
CA PRO A 277 -34.17 15.72 -75.51
C PRO A 277 -32.89 15.92 -76.34
N VAL A 278 -32.63 14.99 -77.25
CA VAL A 278 -31.49 15.01 -78.14
C VAL A 278 -31.85 15.85 -79.37
N PRO A 279 -31.08 16.90 -79.72
CA PRO A 279 -31.25 17.66 -80.94
C PRO A 279 -31.43 16.75 -82.16
N CYS A 280 -32.61 16.74 -82.77
CA CYS A 280 -32.89 15.84 -83.89
C CYS A 280 -33.80 16.46 -84.94
N VAL A 281 -33.56 16.02 -86.18
CA VAL A 281 -34.29 16.44 -87.37
C VAL A 281 -34.66 15.21 -88.19
N ILE A 282 -35.83 15.22 -88.81
CA ILE A 282 -36.23 14.30 -89.85
C ILE A 282 -36.34 15.11 -91.13
N LEU A 283 -35.55 14.74 -92.14
CA LEU A 283 -35.55 15.34 -93.47
C LEU A 283 -36.30 14.43 -94.46
N ASN A 284 -37.09 15.02 -95.34
CA ASN A 284 -37.70 14.35 -96.49
C ASN A 284 -36.62 13.93 -97.51
N THR A 285 -37.01 13.11 -98.50
CA THR A 285 -36.13 12.65 -99.59
C THR A 285 -35.62 13.77 -100.52
N ASP A 286 -36.21 14.96 -100.45
CA ASP A 286 -35.78 16.18 -101.18
C ASP A 286 -34.84 17.09 -100.36
N GLY A 287 -34.44 16.66 -99.15
CA GLY A 287 -33.55 17.41 -98.27
C GLY A 287 -34.23 18.52 -97.46
N THR A 288 -35.56 18.60 -97.47
CA THR A 288 -36.34 19.56 -96.66
C THR A 288 -36.69 18.98 -95.29
N VAL A 289 -36.80 19.83 -94.26
CA VAL A 289 -37.15 19.39 -92.90
C VAL A 289 -38.63 18.97 -92.84
N GLN A 290 -38.88 17.69 -92.59
CA GLN A 290 -40.20 17.13 -92.31
C GLN A 290 -40.63 17.42 -90.87
N TRP A 291 -39.67 17.31 -89.94
CA TRP A 291 -39.91 17.51 -88.52
C TRP A 291 -38.59 17.82 -87.81
N ALA A 292 -38.59 18.74 -86.85
CA ALA A 292 -37.44 19.02 -85.99
C ALA A 292 -37.94 19.34 -84.58
N ASN A 293 -37.16 18.96 -83.57
CA ASN A 293 -37.46 19.33 -82.18
C ASN A 293 -36.86 20.70 -81.81
N ASP A 294 -37.37 21.29 -80.72
CA ASP A 294 -36.88 22.57 -80.20
C ASP A 294 -35.40 22.48 -79.75
N ALA A 295 -34.92 21.29 -79.35
CA ALA A 295 -33.54 21.07 -78.94
C ALA A 295 -32.53 21.32 -80.10
N LEU A 296 -32.90 21.01 -81.35
CA LEU A 296 -32.10 21.34 -82.53
C LEU A 296 -32.06 22.84 -82.84
N ALA A 297 -33.19 23.53 -82.66
CA ALA A 297 -33.27 24.98 -82.83
C ALA A 297 -32.39 25.71 -81.79
N ALA A 298 -32.33 25.19 -80.56
CA ALA A 298 -31.43 25.70 -79.53
C ALA A 298 -29.94 25.45 -79.86
N LEU A 299 -29.59 24.25 -80.34
CA LEU A 299 -28.20 23.88 -80.68
C LEU A 299 -27.65 24.67 -81.89
N SER A 300 -28.51 25.03 -82.85
CA SER A 300 -28.13 25.81 -84.04
C SER A 300 -27.94 27.31 -83.76
N GLY A 301 -28.13 27.76 -82.51
CA GLY A 301 -27.89 29.14 -82.06
C GLY A 301 -28.85 30.19 -82.62
N ARG A 302 -29.91 29.75 -83.32
CA ARG A 302 -30.88 30.61 -84.00
C ARG A 302 -32.21 30.51 -83.26
N GLY A 303 -32.46 31.46 -82.36
CA GLY A 303 -33.64 31.48 -81.50
C GLY A 303 -34.95 31.27 -82.29
N GLY A 304 -35.58 30.12 -82.07
CA GLY A 304 -36.80 29.66 -82.74
C GLY A 304 -37.29 28.34 -82.15
N THR A 305 -38.44 27.86 -82.60
CA THR A 305 -38.98 26.52 -82.26
C THR A 305 -38.66 25.53 -83.39
N GLY A 306 -38.58 24.23 -83.11
CA GLY A 306 -38.36 23.19 -84.12
C GLY A 306 -39.39 23.22 -85.25
N ALA A 307 -40.61 23.69 -84.95
CA ALA A 307 -41.66 23.95 -85.94
C ALA A 307 -41.28 25.03 -86.98
N SER A 308 -40.44 26.01 -86.62
CA SER A 308 -40.00 27.07 -87.53
C SER A 308 -38.97 26.60 -88.58
N LEU A 309 -38.37 25.43 -88.36
CA LEU A 309 -37.39 24.83 -89.26
C LEU A 309 -38.06 23.93 -90.33
N VAL A 310 -39.31 23.52 -90.10
CA VAL A 310 -40.08 22.64 -91.01
C VAL A 310 -40.27 23.33 -92.37
N GLY A 311 -39.97 22.60 -93.44
CA GLY A 311 -40.01 23.10 -94.83
C GLY A 311 -38.76 23.85 -95.30
N GLN A 312 -37.76 24.10 -94.44
CA GLN A 312 -36.48 24.68 -94.86
C GLN A 312 -35.51 23.61 -95.41
N PRO A 313 -34.54 23.97 -96.27
CA PRO A 313 -33.47 23.06 -96.67
C PRO A 313 -32.55 22.69 -95.50
N GLY A 314 -32.15 21.43 -95.39
CA GLY A 314 -31.31 20.91 -94.29
C GLY A 314 -29.97 21.64 -94.11
N ALA A 315 -29.38 22.14 -95.20
CA ALA A 315 -28.16 22.97 -95.20
C ALA A 315 -28.28 24.27 -94.39
N ARG A 316 -29.52 24.76 -94.18
CA ARG A 316 -29.80 25.95 -93.37
C ARG A 316 -30.27 25.62 -91.97
N ALA A 317 -30.90 24.45 -91.79
CA ALA A 317 -31.49 24.03 -90.51
C ALA A 317 -30.50 23.35 -89.56
N LEU A 318 -29.39 22.79 -90.07
CA LEU A 318 -28.35 22.14 -89.27
C LEU A 318 -27.24 23.11 -88.83
N PRO A 319 -26.53 22.86 -87.70
CA PRO A 319 -25.61 23.81 -87.09
C PRO A 319 -24.38 24.14 -87.95
N THR A 320 -23.96 23.23 -88.83
CA THR A 320 -22.85 23.45 -89.77
C THR A 320 -23.20 22.94 -91.18
N PRO A 321 -22.59 23.50 -92.24
CA PRO A 321 -22.77 23.01 -93.61
C PRO A 321 -22.34 21.54 -93.79
N HIS A 322 -21.40 21.06 -92.96
CA HIS A 322 -20.91 19.69 -93.00
C HIS A 322 -21.96 18.68 -92.51
N ALA A 323 -22.79 19.07 -91.52
CA ALA A 323 -23.87 18.24 -90.99
C ALA A 323 -24.92 17.87 -92.07
N ALA A 324 -25.29 18.82 -92.94
CA ALA A 324 -26.24 18.55 -94.01
C ALA A 324 -25.68 17.58 -95.07
N ALA A 325 -24.38 17.68 -95.38
CA ALA A 325 -23.71 16.77 -96.32
C ALA A 325 -23.70 15.30 -95.81
N ILE A 326 -23.65 15.10 -94.49
CA ILE A 326 -23.71 13.76 -93.86
C ILE A 326 -25.10 13.15 -94.01
N CYS A 327 -26.16 13.95 -93.84
CA CYS A 327 -27.55 13.51 -94.07
C CYS A 327 -27.79 13.11 -95.54
N ASP A 328 -27.29 13.91 -96.48
CA ASP A 328 -27.41 13.63 -97.91
C ASP A 328 -26.63 12.38 -98.32
N ASP A 329 -25.45 12.14 -97.73
CA ASP A 329 -24.66 10.92 -97.97
C ASP A 329 -25.36 9.67 -97.39
N ALA A 330 -25.98 9.79 -96.21
CA ALA A 330 -26.77 8.72 -95.61
C ALA A 330 -27.99 8.34 -96.46
N LEU A 331 -28.69 9.34 -97.01
CA LEU A 331 -29.86 9.14 -97.87
C LEU A 331 -29.47 8.53 -99.23
N ARG A 332 -28.42 9.05 -99.90
CA ARG A 332 -27.95 8.53 -101.20
C ARG A 332 -27.45 7.09 -101.13
N ARG A 333 -26.77 6.72 -100.05
CA ARG A 333 -26.23 5.36 -99.85
C ARG A 333 -27.21 4.43 -99.14
N ASN A 334 -28.35 4.95 -98.67
CA ASN A 334 -29.35 4.26 -97.85
C ASN A 334 -28.71 3.50 -96.66
N GLN A 335 -27.76 4.14 -95.98
CA GLN A 335 -27.02 3.56 -94.85
C GLN A 335 -26.83 4.58 -93.74
N LEU A 336 -26.77 4.11 -92.49
CA LEU A 336 -26.48 4.95 -91.34
C LEU A 336 -25.07 5.55 -91.45
N ARG A 337 -24.97 6.85 -91.19
CA ARG A 337 -23.71 7.59 -91.15
C ARG A 337 -23.53 8.23 -89.79
N ARG A 338 -22.31 8.15 -89.24
CA ARG A 338 -21.93 8.76 -87.98
C ARG A 338 -20.67 9.58 -88.18
N ALA A 339 -20.64 10.79 -87.64
CA ALA A 339 -19.49 11.67 -87.72
C ALA A 339 -19.44 12.59 -86.50
N ASP A 340 -18.22 12.89 -86.06
CA ASP A 340 -17.97 13.84 -84.98
C ASP A 340 -18.05 15.27 -85.51
N LEU A 341 -18.76 16.14 -84.79
CA LEU A 341 -19.04 17.52 -85.21
C LEU A 341 -18.54 18.51 -84.15
N PRO A 342 -17.46 19.26 -84.42
CA PRO A 342 -17.06 20.34 -83.52
C PRO A 342 -18.07 21.50 -83.57
N LEU A 343 -18.49 21.99 -82.40
CA LEU A 343 -19.47 23.08 -82.25
C LEU A 343 -18.82 24.42 -81.85
N ASP A 344 -17.51 24.43 -81.60
CA ASP A 344 -16.67 25.60 -81.42
C ASP A 344 -15.25 25.37 -81.97
N ASP A 345 -14.52 26.47 -82.20
CA ASP A 345 -13.16 26.44 -82.76
C ASP A 345 -12.09 25.98 -81.73
N GLU A 346 -12.41 26.01 -80.43
CA GLU A 346 -11.51 25.63 -79.32
C GLU A 346 -11.62 24.15 -78.90
N GLY A 347 -12.66 23.43 -79.35
CA GLY A 347 -12.80 21.99 -79.20
C GLY A 347 -13.38 21.51 -77.85
N GLU A 348 -13.88 22.41 -77.02
CA GLU A 348 -14.49 22.09 -75.72
C GLU A 348 -15.94 21.60 -75.85
N ARG A 349 -16.69 22.09 -76.86
CA ARG A 349 -18.05 21.61 -77.16
C ARG A 349 -18.06 20.85 -78.48
N GLY A 350 -18.41 19.58 -78.40
CA GLY A 350 -18.55 18.69 -79.57
C GLY A 350 -19.88 17.96 -79.51
N ALA A 351 -20.45 17.68 -80.68
CA ALA A 351 -21.62 16.84 -80.80
C ALA A 351 -21.34 15.67 -81.76
N ASP A 352 -21.70 14.48 -81.33
CA ASP A 352 -21.63 13.31 -82.18
C ASP A 352 -22.94 13.19 -82.97
N MET A 353 -22.84 13.25 -84.30
CA MET A 353 -23.99 13.25 -85.20
C MET A 353 -24.19 11.88 -85.83
N THR A 354 -25.41 11.36 -85.76
CA THR A 354 -25.83 10.14 -86.46
C THR A 354 -27.00 10.45 -87.38
N ALA A 355 -26.84 10.21 -88.68
CA ALA A 355 -27.88 10.30 -89.70
C ALA A 355 -28.31 8.90 -90.13
N CYS A 356 -29.58 8.56 -89.91
CA CYS A 356 -30.17 7.25 -90.19
C CYS A 356 -31.35 7.40 -91.17
N PRO A 357 -31.36 6.68 -92.31
CA PRO A 357 -32.53 6.63 -93.18
C PRO A 357 -33.73 6.04 -92.41
N VAL A 358 -34.89 6.68 -92.53
CA VAL A 358 -36.16 6.19 -91.98
C VAL A 358 -36.93 5.52 -93.10
N HIS A 359 -37.38 4.29 -92.87
CA HIS A 359 -38.08 3.49 -93.86
C HIS A 359 -39.58 3.45 -93.60
N ASP A 360 -40.36 3.27 -94.68
CA ASP A 360 -41.73 2.80 -94.55
C ASP A 360 -41.75 1.30 -94.18
N LEU A 361 -42.95 0.76 -93.95
CA LEU A 361 -43.15 -0.65 -93.58
C LEU A 361 -42.79 -1.63 -94.71
N ASP A 362 -42.55 -1.12 -95.93
CA ASP A 362 -42.19 -1.87 -97.13
C ASP A 362 -40.70 -1.70 -97.50
N GLY A 363 -39.90 -1.02 -96.67
CA GLY A 363 -38.46 -0.89 -96.77
C GLY A 363 -37.94 0.25 -97.67
N ASN A 364 -38.81 1.13 -98.18
CA ASN A 364 -38.39 2.29 -98.97
C ASN A 364 -38.01 3.47 -98.06
N PRO A 365 -36.96 4.24 -98.39
CA PRO A 365 -36.56 5.39 -97.58
C PRO A 365 -37.60 6.52 -97.68
N LEU A 366 -38.27 6.82 -96.57
CA LEU A 366 -39.17 7.96 -96.41
C LEU A 366 -38.42 9.29 -96.16
N GLY A 367 -37.20 9.20 -95.65
CA GLY A 367 -36.40 10.36 -95.27
C GLY A 367 -35.13 9.96 -94.53
N VAL A 368 -34.40 10.94 -93.98
CA VAL A 368 -33.26 10.70 -93.07
C VAL A 368 -33.49 11.42 -91.76
N MET A 369 -33.48 10.66 -90.66
CA MET A 369 -33.48 11.21 -89.31
C MET A 369 -32.05 11.39 -88.85
N ALA A 370 -31.67 12.63 -88.52
CA ALA A 370 -30.39 12.93 -87.93
C ALA A 370 -30.55 13.38 -86.47
N CYS A 371 -29.77 12.75 -85.60
CA CYS A 371 -29.67 13.07 -84.17
C CYS A 371 -28.26 13.54 -83.85
N LEU A 372 -28.14 14.64 -83.11
CA LEU A 372 -26.87 15.18 -82.62
C LEU A 372 -26.84 15.03 -81.10
N VAL A 373 -25.89 14.25 -80.57
CA VAL A 373 -25.72 14.01 -79.14
C VAL A 373 -24.60 14.89 -78.61
N ASP A 374 -24.92 15.76 -77.64
CA ASP A 374 -23.93 16.53 -76.91
C ASP A 374 -23.06 15.59 -76.05
N VAL A 375 -21.77 15.51 -76.35
CA VAL A 375 -20.82 14.62 -75.65
C VAL A 375 -20.05 15.33 -74.53
N SER A 376 -20.42 16.57 -74.16
CA SER A 376 -19.76 17.32 -73.10
C SER A 376 -19.84 16.65 -71.71
N GLU A 377 -20.93 15.94 -71.38
CA GLU A 377 -21.08 15.21 -70.10
C GLU A 377 -20.21 13.94 -70.03
N LEU A 378 -20.01 13.26 -71.15
CA LEU A 378 -19.13 12.09 -71.24
C LEU A 378 -17.67 12.48 -70.97
N ARG A 379 -17.26 13.64 -71.51
CA ARG A 379 -15.94 14.24 -71.22
C ARG A 379 -15.81 14.68 -69.75
N ARG A 380 -16.91 15.02 -69.06
CA ARG A 380 -16.91 15.31 -67.61
C ARG A 380 -16.77 14.03 -66.77
N GLN A 381 -17.43 12.93 -67.16
CA GLN A 381 -17.30 11.63 -66.49
C GLN A 381 -15.87 11.07 -66.53
N GLN A 382 -15.14 11.28 -67.64
CA GLN A 382 -13.74 10.84 -67.75
C GLN A 382 -12.83 11.55 -66.73
N ARG A 383 -13.06 12.84 -66.45
CA ARG A 383 -12.33 13.58 -65.40
C ARG A 383 -12.64 13.06 -64.00
N LEU A 384 -13.89 12.75 -63.70
CA LEU A 384 -14.29 12.20 -62.39
C LEU A 384 -13.68 10.81 -62.12
N VAL A 385 -13.55 9.96 -63.14
CA VAL A 385 -12.86 8.67 -63.02
C VAL A 385 -11.36 8.85 -62.74
N MET A 386 -10.72 9.85 -63.36
CA MET A 386 -9.32 10.19 -63.08
C MET A 386 -9.14 10.69 -61.64
N GLU A 387 -9.98 11.62 -61.16
CA GLU A 387 -9.94 12.10 -59.76
C GLU A 387 -10.19 10.96 -58.75
N ARG A 388 -11.13 10.05 -59.05
CA ARG A 388 -11.42 8.90 -58.19
C ARG A 388 -10.25 7.91 -58.14
N ASN A 389 -9.58 7.67 -59.26
CA ASN A 389 -8.42 6.78 -59.31
C ASN A 389 -7.22 7.39 -58.58
N GLU A 390 -7.03 8.71 -58.64
CA GLU A 390 -5.99 9.41 -57.86
C GLU A 390 -6.26 9.30 -56.35
N ALA A 391 -7.51 9.52 -55.91
CA ALA A 391 -7.90 9.33 -54.51
C ALA A 391 -7.78 7.86 -54.05
N LEU A 392 -8.03 6.89 -54.93
CA LEU A 392 -7.82 5.46 -54.66
C LEU A 392 -6.34 5.12 -54.50
N ALA A 393 -5.48 5.69 -55.34
CA ALA A 393 -4.03 5.51 -55.24
C ALA A 393 -3.48 6.10 -53.93
N GLU A 394 -3.93 7.29 -53.53
CA GLU A 394 -3.56 7.92 -52.26
C GLU A 394 -4.06 7.10 -51.05
N ALA A 395 -5.29 6.56 -51.12
CA ALA A 395 -5.84 5.70 -50.09
C ALA A 395 -5.06 4.37 -49.99
N ALA A 396 -4.66 3.79 -51.12
CA ALA A 396 -3.87 2.56 -51.17
C ALA A 396 -2.45 2.78 -50.58
N ASP A 397 -1.79 3.89 -50.91
CA ASP A 397 -0.48 4.25 -50.35
C ASP A 397 -0.55 4.45 -48.82
N ASN A 398 -1.57 5.19 -48.35
CA ASN A 398 -1.81 5.35 -46.92
C ASN A 398 -2.09 4.02 -46.21
N ALA A 399 -2.89 3.13 -46.83
CA ALA A 399 -3.17 1.80 -46.28
C ALA A 399 -1.91 0.93 -46.24
N GLY A 400 -1.05 1.01 -47.25
CA GLY A 400 0.24 0.31 -47.28
C GLY A 400 1.18 0.78 -46.16
N ARG A 401 1.29 2.09 -45.96
CA ARG A 401 2.09 2.67 -44.87
C ARG A 401 1.58 2.25 -43.49
N VAL A 402 0.27 2.34 -43.27
CA VAL A 402 -0.36 1.89 -42.01
C VAL A 402 -0.15 0.39 -41.79
N GLY A 403 -0.26 -0.44 -42.83
CA GLY A 403 0.03 -1.87 -42.75
C GLY A 403 1.48 -2.15 -42.33
N GLY A 404 2.44 -1.41 -42.88
CA GLY A 404 3.85 -1.48 -42.47
C GLY A 404 4.08 -1.10 -41.01
N ASP A 405 3.48 0.01 -40.56
CA ASP A 405 3.56 0.48 -39.18
C ASP A 405 2.99 -0.56 -38.19
N VAL A 406 1.90 -1.26 -38.57
CA VAL A 406 1.28 -2.33 -37.77
C VAL A 406 2.20 -3.55 -37.66
N VAL A 407 2.86 -3.96 -38.75
CA VAL A 407 3.82 -5.09 -38.72
C VAL A 407 5.01 -4.79 -37.82
N ASP A 408 5.53 -3.56 -37.86
CA ASP A 408 6.63 -3.14 -37.00
C ASP A 408 6.20 -3.06 -35.52
N ALA A 409 4.99 -2.58 -35.25
CA ALA A 409 4.42 -2.60 -33.90
C ALA A 409 4.24 -4.03 -33.38
N ALA A 410 3.71 -4.94 -34.20
CA ALA A 410 3.54 -6.36 -33.85
C ALA A 410 4.88 -7.02 -33.53
N ARG A 411 5.95 -6.72 -34.27
CA ARG A 411 7.30 -7.23 -34.01
C ARG A 411 7.83 -6.80 -32.63
N ARG A 412 7.63 -5.52 -32.27
CA ARG A 412 8.03 -5.00 -30.95
C ARG A 412 7.25 -5.67 -29.81
N VAL A 413 5.96 -5.94 -30.02
CA VAL A 413 5.13 -6.66 -29.04
C VAL A 413 5.62 -8.10 -28.87
N ASP A 414 5.92 -8.80 -29.96
CA ASP A 414 6.42 -10.18 -29.94
C ASP A 414 7.77 -10.31 -29.19
N GLU A 415 8.69 -9.36 -29.41
CA GLU A 415 9.94 -9.27 -28.63
C GLU A 415 9.67 -9.08 -27.13
N SER A 416 8.76 -8.17 -26.78
CA SER A 416 8.36 -7.92 -25.38
C SER A 416 7.67 -9.14 -24.75
N VAL A 417 6.88 -9.88 -25.52
CA VAL A 417 6.24 -11.13 -25.08
C VAL A 417 7.30 -12.19 -24.76
N ARG A 418 8.29 -12.41 -25.63
CA ARG A 418 9.39 -13.36 -25.37
C ARG A 418 10.19 -13.01 -24.13
N GLU A 419 10.53 -11.72 -23.97
CA GLU A 419 11.25 -11.27 -22.78
C GLU A 419 10.43 -11.52 -21.51
N SER A 420 9.14 -11.19 -21.54
CA SER A 420 8.24 -11.34 -20.39
C SER A 420 8.02 -12.81 -20.02
N LEU A 421 7.94 -13.70 -21.01
CA LEU A 421 7.89 -15.15 -20.77
C LEU A 421 9.15 -15.64 -20.05
N ARG A 422 10.33 -15.23 -20.51
CA ARG A 422 11.61 -15.58 -19.85
C ARG A 422 11.66 -15.05 -18.41
N ARG A 423 11.15 -13.85 -18.16
CA ARG A 423 11.05 -13.28 -16.80
C ARG A 423 10.08 -14.08 -15.92
N SER A 424 8.97 -14.55 -16.49
CA SER A 424 7.98 -15.40 -15.81
C SER A 424 8.60 -16.73 -15.37
N ASP A 425 9.34 -17.40 -16.26
CA ASP A 425 10.03 -18.66 -15.94
C ASP A 425 11.08 -18.47 -14.84
N MET A 426 11.85 -17.38 -14.91
CA MET A 426 12.81 -17.03 -13.86
C MET A 426 12.13 -16.75 -12.52
N GLN A 427 10.97 -16.09 -12.53
CA GLN A 427 10.19 -15.83 -11.33
C GLN A 427 9.75 -17.14 -10.71
N GLN A 428 9.22 -18.09 -11.49
CA GLN A 428 8.83 -19.42 -11.00
C GLN A 428 9.99 -20.17 -10.34
N ALA A 429 11.17 -20.18 -10.96
CA ALA A 429 12.36 -20.81 -10.40
C ALA A 429 12.73 -20.20 -9.04
N ARG A 430 12.77 -18.87 -8.94
CA ARG A 430 13.05 -18.16 -7.68
C ARG A 430 11.98 -18.43 -6.62
N THR A 431 10.72 -18.49 -7.02
CA THR A 431 9.61 -18.79 -6.11
C THR A 431 9.73 -20.22 -5.55
N ALA A 432 10.16 -21.19 -6.37
CA ALA A 432 10.43 -22.55 -5.90
C ALA A 432 11.60 -22.61 -4.90
N GLU A 433 12.69 -21.87 -5.15
CA GLU A 433 13.80 -21.75 -4.18
C GLU A 433 13.34 -21.14 -2.85
N VAL A 434 12.51 -20.10 -2.90
CA VAL A 434 11.93 -19.48 -1.70
C VAL A 434 11.04 -20.46 -0.94
N SER A 435 10.22 -21.27 -1.63
CA SER A 435 9.40 -22.31 -0.98
C SER A 435 10.25 -23.28 -0.16
N VAL A 436 11.35 -23.77 -0.73
CA VAL A 436 12.28 -24.68 -0.02
C VAL A 436 12.91 -23.98 1.19
N ALA A 437 13.34 -22.72 1.05
CA ALA A 437 13.90 -21.96 2.16
C ALA A 437 12.88 -21.74 3.30
N VAL A 438 11.60 -21.52 2.96
CA VAL A 438 10.52 -21.36 3.94
C VAL A 438 10.22 -22.68 4.66
N GLU A 439 10.25 -23.81 3.97
CA GLU A 439 10.13 -25.14 4.61
C GLU A 439 11.26 -25.40 5.61
N GLN A 440 12.50 -25.10 5.23
CA GLN A 440 13.66 -25.21 6.13
C GLN A 440 13.56 -24.24 7.32
N MET A 441 13.06 -23.02 7.09
CA MET A 441 12.82 -22.04 8.14
C MET A 441 11.78 -22.54 9.13
N ASN A 442 10.67 -23.12 8.67
CA ASN A 442 9.64 -23.71 9.54
C ASN A 442 10.21 -24.83 10.42
N ALA A 443 11.02 -25.73 9.85
CA ALA A 443 11.69 -26.78 10.60
C ALA A 443 12.60 -26.22 11.70
N THR A 444 13.38 -25.18 11.36
CA THR A 444 14.31 -24.52 12.30
C THR A 444 13.55 -23.79 13.41
N VAL A 445 12.48 -23.08 13.09
CA VAL A 445 11.62 -22.39 14.07
C VAL A 445 11.00 -23.39 15.05
N ALA A 446 10.52 -24.54 14.56
CA ALA A 446 9.98 -25.60 15.40
C ALA A 446 11.04 -26.23 16.33
N GLU A 447 12.30 -26.29 15.88
CA GLU A 447 13.41 -26.74 16.72
C GLU A 447 13.79 -25.71 17.78
N VAL A 448 13.84 -24.42 17.44
CA VAL A 448 14.06 -23.33 18.39
C VAL A 448 12.97 -23.28 19.45
N ALA A 449 11.70 -23.45 19.07
CA ALA A 449 10.58 -23.48 20.01
C ALA A 449 10.68 -24.65 21.01
N ARG A 450 11.09 -25.84 20.54
CA ARG A 450 11.36 -27.00 21.40
C ARG A 450 12.55 -26.73 22.34
N GLY A 451 13.66 -26.23 21.80
CA GLY A 451 14.85 -25.89 22.59
C GLY A 451 14.57 -24.83 23.65
N ALA A 452 13.70 -23.86 23.35
CA ALA A 452 13.21 -22.90 24.33
C ALA A 452 12.41 -23.61 25.43
N THR A 453 11.46 -24.49 25.09
CA THR A 453 10.68 -25.22 26.10
C THR A 453 11.57 -26.02 27.05
N ASP A 454 12.57 -26.73 26.52
CA ASP A 454 13.52 -27.51 27.33
C ASP A 454 14.42 -26.61 28.21
N ALA A 455 14.86 -25.47 27.69
CA ALA A 455 15.64 -24.49 28.44
C ALA A 455 14.83 -23.85 29.58
N ALA A 456 13.53 -23.61 29.38
CA ALA A 456 12.64 -23.10 30.41
C ALA A 456 12.47 -24.13 31.54
N GLY A 457 12.26 -25.41 31.19
CA GLY A 457 12.21 -26.50 32.18
C GLY A 457 13.51 -26.62 32.99
N SER A 458 14.66 -26.45 32.34
CA SER A 458 15.97 -26.46 33.01
C SER A 458 16.16 -25.28 33.96
N ALA A 459 15.66 -24.09 33.58
CA ALA A 459 15.69 -22.90 34.43
C ALA A 459 14.76 -23.04 35.66
N ASP A 460 13.56 -23.60 35.49
CA ASP A 460 12.64 -23.90 36.59
C ASP A 460 13.23 -24.92 37.58
N GLU A 461 13.91 -25.96 37.09
CA GLU A 461 14.60 -26.90 37.99
C GLU A 461 15.77 -26.22 38.73
N ALA A 462 16.53 -25.35 38.06
CA ALA A 462 17.60 -24.57 38.71
C ALA A 462 17.03 -23.64 39.81
N LEU A 463 15.88 -23.00 39.58
CA LEU A 463 15.16 -22.22 40.59
C LEU A 463 14.84 -23.06 41.82
N ARG A 464 14.19 -24.21 41.60
CA ARG A 464 13.78 -25.12 42.67
C ARG A 464 14.99 -25.59 43.49
N ARG A 465 16.10 -25.93 42.84
CA ARG A 465 17.36 -26.32 43.50
C ARG A 465 18.01 -25.18 44.28
N ALA A 466 17.95 -23.96 43.77
CA ALA A 466 18.47 -22.79 44.48
C ALA A 466 17.66 -22.49 45.76
N ASP A 467 16.34 -22.63 45.70
CA ASP A 467 15.46 -22.45 46.87
C ASP A 467 15.66 -23.55 47.92
N GLU A 468 15.75 -24.82 47.48
CA GLU A 468 16.12 -25.92 48.37
C GLU A 468 17.48 -25.67 49.04
N GLY A 469 18.47 -25.21 48.27
CA GLY A 469 19.79 -24.83 48.77
C GLY A 469 19.72 -23.71 49.80
N ARG A 470 18.93 -22.66 49.54
CA ARG A 470 18.74 -21.54 50.48
C ARG A 470 18.15 -22.02 51.79
N ALA A 471 17.15 -22.89 51.75
CA ALA A 471 16.54 -23.46 52.95
C ALA A 471 17.53 -24.31 53.76
N VAL A 472 18.44 -25.04 53.10
CA VAL A 472 19.52 -25.77 53.76
C VAL A 472 20.50 -24.81 54.44
N VAL A 473 20.94 -23.76 53.75
CA VAL A 473 21.86 -22.75 54.30
C VAL A 473 21.24 -22.02 55.50
N GLN A 474 19.96 -21.64 55.42
CA GLN A 474 19.25 -21.00 56.55
C GLN A 474 19.23 -21.91 57.79
N ARG A 475 18.97 -23.21 57.61
CA ARG A 475 19.05 -24.18 58.72
C ARG A 475 20.47 -24.33 59.27
N ALA A 476 21.48 -24.31 58.41
CA ALA A 476 22.88 -24.36 58.84
C ALA A 476 23.26 -23.12 59.65
N VAL A 477 22.84 -21.91 59.24
CA VAL A 477 23.08 -20.67 60.00
C VAL A 477 22.41 -20.74 61.38
N ALA A 478 21.18 -21.25 61.47
CA ALA A 478 20.50 -21.43 62.75
C ALA A 478 21.25 -22.40 63.68
N ALA A 479 21.69 -23.55 63.16
CA ALA A 479 22.48 -24.51 63.93
C ALA A 479 23.83 -23.94 64.38
N ILE A 480 24.50 -23.13 63.55
CA ILE A 480 25.74 -22.45 63.93
C ILE A 480 25.50 -21.43 65.05
N ALA A 481 24.36 -20.74 65.05
CA ALA A 481 23.98 -19.82 66.13
C ALA A 481 23.75 -20.55 67.46
N GLU A 482 23.14 -21.74 67.45
CA GLU A 482 23.00 -22.58 68.65
C GLU A 482 24.37 -23.03 69.20
N VAL A 483 25.34 -23.33 68.31
CA VAL A 483 26.71 -23.65 68.72
C VAL A 483 27.42 -22.44 69.32
N ASP A 484 27.21 -21.23 68.77
CA ASP A 484 27.74 -19.98 69.36
C ASP A 484 27.23 -19.77 70.79
N GLU A 485 25.93 -19.94 71.00
CA GLU A 485 25.29 -19.79 72.30
C GLU A 485 25.81 -20.82 73.30
N THR A 486 25.90 -22.10 72.89
CA THR A 486 26.44 -23.19 73.71
C THR A 486 27.90 -22.92 74.10
N ALA A 487 28.72 -22.42 73.17
CA ALA A 487 30.11 -22.05 73.46
C ALA A 487 30.18 -20.90 74.46
N ARG A 488 29.36 -19.84 74.31
CA ARG A 488 29.32 -18.73 75.29
C ARG A 488 28.93 -19.20 76.68
N ASN A 489 27.94 -20.10 76.78
CA ASN A 489 27.51 -20.67 78.06
C ASN A 489 28.63 -21.50 78.70
N LEU A 490 29.30 -22.37 77.93
CA LEU A 490 30.43 -23.16 78.42
C LEU A 490 31.58 -22.27 78.91
N ARG A 491 31.88 -21.17 78.21
CA ARG A 491 32.88 -20.19 78.64
C ARG A 491 32.52 -19.59 80.00
N ALA A 492 31.26 -19.22 80.20
CA ALA A 492 30.79 -18.67 81.47
C ALA A 492 30.90 -19.70 82.61
N GLU A 493 30.47 -20.94 82.38
CA GLU A 493 30.58 -22.03 83.36
C GLU A 493 32.04 -22.34 83.74
N MET A 494 32.96 -22.35 82.76
CA MET A 494 34.39 -22.55 83.03
C MET A 494 35.00 -21.38 83.81
N GLY A 495 34.54 -20.15 83.56
CA GLY A 495 34.92 -18.98 84.37
C GLY A 495 34.46 -19.12 85.82
N ASP A 496 33.23 -19.57 86.01
CA ASP A 496 32.64 -19.80 87.33
C ASP A 496 33.36 -20.93 88.11
N LEU A 497 33.74 -22.01 87.41
CA LEU A 497 34.54 -23.10 87.96
C LEU A 497 35.94 -22.62 88.38
N ALA A 498 36.59 -21.79 87.55
CA ALA A 498 37.89 -21.22 87.89
C ALA A 498 37.82 -20.33 89.14
N GLY A 499 36.76 -19.53 89.28
CA GLY A 499 36.50 -18.71 90.46
C GLY A 499 36.24 -19.53 91.73
N LYS A 500 35.44 -20.61 91.62
CA LYS A 500 35.21 -21.54 92.74
C LYS A 500 36.50 -22.26 93.17
N ALA A 501 37.31 -22.72 92.21
CA ALA A 501 38.60 -23.33 92.48
C ALA A 501 39.56 -22.35 93.19
N GLU A 502 39.61 -21.09 92.76
CA GLU A 502 40.36 -20.04 93.47
C GLU A 502 39.86 -19.82 94.90
N GLY A 503 38.55 -19.85 95.12
CA GLY A 503 37.95 -19.83 96.45
C GLY A 503 38.43 -20.97 97.35
N ILE A 504 38.43 -22.20 96.84
CA ILE A 504 38.93 -23.38 97.56
C ILE A 504 40.43 -23.25 97.85
N GLY A 505 41.21 -22.77 96.88
CA GLY A 505 42.66 -22.55 97.07
C GLY A 505 42.97 -21.57 98.20
N ARG A 506 42.19 -20.48 98.34
CA ARG A 506 42.34 -19.56 99.47
C ARG A 506 42.03 -20.22 100.82
N ILE A 507 40.97 -21.04 100.87
CA ILE A 507 40.60 -21.76 102.09
C ILE A 507 41.68 -22.78 102.46
N ALA A 508 42.20 -23.52 101.47
CA ALA A 508 43.31 -24.44 101.66
C ALA A 508 44.54 -23.71 102.21
N GLY A 509 44.93 -22.55 101.65
CA GLY A 509 46.03 -21.75 102.18
C GLY A 509 45.85 -21.39 103.67
N VAL A 510 44.65 -20.94 104.06
CA VAL A 510 44.33 -20.64 105.48
C VAL A 510 44.43 -21.90 106.36
N ILE A 511 43.97 -23.06 105.89
CA ILE A 511 44.07 -24.33 106.64
C ILE A 511 45.54 -24.73 106.79
N SER A 512 46.36 -24.53 105.76
CA SER A 512 47.80 -24.78 105.80
C SER A 512 48.48 -23.91 106.84
N ASP A 513 48.15 -22.61 106.87
CA ASP A 513 48.66 -21.66 107.86
C ASP A 513 48.24 -22.05 109.29
N ILE A 514 46.98 -22.47 109.50
CA ILE A 514 46.49 -22.96 110.80
C ILE A 514 47.23 -24.24 111.21
N ALA A 515 47.46 -25.16 110.28
CA ALA A 515 48.17 -26.40 110.56
C ALA A 515 49.63 -26.13 110.92
N ASP A 516 50.31 -25.21 110.23
CA ASP A 516 51.69 -24.81 110.55
C ASP A 516 51.78 -24.13 111.93
N GLN A 517 50.84 -23.23 112.25
CA GLN A 517 50.72 -22.65 113.59
C GLN A 517 50.47 -23.72 114.67
N THR A 518 49.62 -24.70 114.37
CA THR A 518 49.31 -25.82 115.27
C THR A 518 50.54 -26.71 115.47
N ASN A 519 51.32 -26.95 114.42
CA ASN A 519 52.57 -27.69 114.46
C ASN A 519 53.61 -26.99 115.36
N LEU A 520 53.75 -25.67 115.24
CA LEU A 520 54.62 -24.85 116.09
C LEU A 520 54.16 -24.83 117.56
N LEU A 521 52.85 -24.72 117.80
CA LEU A 521 52.27 -24.79 119.15
C LEU A 521 52.50 -26.17 119.79
N ALA A 522 52.31 -27.25 119.03
CA ALA A 522 52.55 -28.61 119.47
C ALA A 522 54.03 -28.86 119.78
N LEU A 523 54.94 -28.32 118.96
CA LEU A 523 56.38 -28.37 119.23
C LEU A 523 56.75 -27.65 120.53
N ASN A 524 56.23 -26.43 120.73
CA ASN A 524 56.44 -25.68 121.98
C ASN A 524 55.89 -26.44 123.20
N ALA A 525 54.72 -27.06 123.07
CA ALA A 525 54.13 -27.89 124.13
C ALA A 525 54.96 -29.14 124.42
N ALA A 526 55.52 -29.80 123.39
CA ALA A 526 56.40 -30.96 123.56
C ALA A 526 57.71 -30.58 124.26
N ILE A 527 58.28 -29.41 123.94
CA ILE A 527 59.47 -28.86 124.63
C ILE A 527 59.15 -28.62 126.11
N GLU A 528 58.04 -27.97 126.43
CA GLU A 528 57.68 -27.67 127.82
C GLU A 528 57.31 -28.93 128.62
N ALA A 529 56.69 -29.92 127.97
CA ALA A 529 56.41 -31.23 128.55
C ALA A 529 57.71 -32.01 128.85
N ALA A 530 58.72 -31.95 127.98
CA ALA A 530 60.05 -32.51 128.24
C ALA A 530 60.75 -31.79 129.41
N ARG A 531 60.53 -30.48 129.55
CA ARG A 531 61.07 -29.65 130.63
C ARG A 531 60.50 -30.00 132.01
N ALA A 532 59.25 -30.46 132.05
CA ALA A 532 58.55 -30.90 133.27
C ALA A 532 58.92 -32.32 133.75
N GLY A 533 59.79 -33.04 133.04
CA GLY A 533 60.27 -34.38 133.44
C GLY A 533 59.15 -35.43 133.51
N ASP A 534 59.14 -36.26 134.57
CA ASP A 534 58.18 -37.37 134.71
C ASP A 534 56.71 -36.90 134.79
N ALA A 535 56.44 -35.68 135.30
CA ALA A 535 55.10 -35.11 135.38
C ALA A 535 54.54 -34.69 134.01
N GLY A 536 55.40 -34.37 133.04
CA GLY A 536 55.02 -33.91 131.70
C GLY A 536 54.82 -35.04 130.68
N ARG A 537 55.11 -36.29 131.05
CA ARG A 537 55.20 -37.42 130.10
C ARG A 537 53.89 -37.70 129.35
N GLY A 538 52.73 -37.53 130.00
CA GLY A 538 51.42 -37.64 129.34
C GLY A 538 51.12 -36.49 128.37
N PHE A 539 51.53 -35.27 128.71
CA PHE A 539 51.41 -34.09 127.84
C PHE A 539 52.34 -34.18 126.62
N ALA A 540 53.55 -34.74 126.78
CA ALA A 540 54.48 -34.93 125.69
C ALA A 540 53.90 -35.84 124.59
N VAL A 541 53.22 -36.94 124.97
CA VAL A 541 52.57 -37.85 124.01
C VAL A 541 51.44 -37.15 123.25
N VAL A 542 50.60 -36.36 123.94
CA VAL A 542 49.53 -35.59 123.29
C VAL A 542 50.11 -34.54 122.35
N ALA A 543 51.15 -33.82 122.77
CA ALA A 543 51.81 -32.81 121.95
C ALA A 543 52.40 -33.41 120.67
N ASP A 544 53.07 -34.57 120.75
CA ASP A 544 53.60 -35.25 119.57
C ASP A 544 52.49 -35.79 118.64
N GLU A 545 51.34 -36.21 119.18
CA GLU A 545 50.20 -36.64 118.36
C GLU A 545 49.53 -35.45 117.64
N VAL A 546 49.40 -34.30 118.31
CA VAL A 546 48.94 -33.05 117.69
C VAL A 546 49.92 -32.58 116.61
N ARG A 547 51.23 -32.69 116.86
CA ARG A 547 52.29 -32.38 115.88
C ARG A 547 52.15 -33.22 114.62
N LYS A 548 52.03 -34.55 114.77
CA LYS A 548 51.79 -35.47 113.63
C LYS A 548 50.48 -35.17 112.90
N LEU A 549 49.42 -34.79 113.61
CA LEU A 549 48.14 -34.44 112.98
C LEU A 549 48.26 -33.13 112.18
N ALA A 550 49.00 -32.16 112.70
CA ALA A 550 49.31 -30.91 112.00
C ALA A 550 50.15 -31.17 110.73
N GLU A 551 51.21 -31.98 110.82
CA GLU A 551 52.03 -32.40 109.66
C GLU A 551 51.20 -33.13 108.59
N LYS A 552 50.31 -34.05 109.00
CA LYS A 552 49.36 -34.72 108.08
C LYS A 552 48.39 -33.74 107.45
N THR A 553 47.90 -32.78 108.22
CA THR A 553 46.99 -31.73 107.72
C THR A 553 47.71 -30.90 106.67
N MET A 554 48.92 -30.39 106.94
CA MET A 554 49.72 -29.64 105.96
C MET A 554 49.94 -30.41 104.66
N THR A 555 50.24 -31.71 104.75
CA THR A 555 50.41 -32.57 103.56
C THR A 555 49.12 -32.69 102.76
N ALA A 556 47.99 -32.98 103.42
CA ALA A 556 46.69 -33.07 102.77
C ALA A 556 46.27 -31.73 102.13
N THR A 557 46.53 -30.61 102.80
CA THR A 557 46.21 -29.28 102.27
C THR A 557 47.05 -28.95 101.04
N ARG A 558 48.33 -29.35 101.02
CA ARG A 558 49.21 -29.21 99.86
C ARG A 558 48.72 -30.03 98.66
N GLU A 559 48.24 -31.25 98.89
CA GLU A 559 47.60 -32.06 97.83
C GLU A 559 46.34 -31.36 97.28
N VAL A 560 45.51 -30.77 98.15
CA VAL A 560 44.34 -29.98 97.74
C VAL A 560 44.75 -28.78 96.90
N GLU A 561 45.80 -28.05 97.27
CA GLU A 561 46.34 -26.93 96.48
C GLU A 561 46.79 -27.38 95.08
N GLU A 562 47.46 -28.54 94.98
CA GLU A 562 47.86 -29.12 93.69
C GLU A 562 46.64 -29.46 92.81
N PHE A 563 45.61 -30.10 93.37
CA PHE A 563 44.36 -30.37 92.66
C PHE A 563 43.64 -29.10 92.21
N VAL A 564 43.55 -28.09 93.08
CA VAL A 564 42.96 -26.79 92.75
C VAL A 564 43.72 -26.11 91.62
N ARG A 565 45.05 -26.16 91.66
CA ARG A 565 45.90 -25.63 90.58
C ARG A 565 45.61 -26.33 89.25
N ALA A 566 45.53 -27.67 89.26
CA ALA A 566 45.21 -28.45 88.07
C ALA A 566 43.81 -28.12 87.51
N ILE A 567 42.80 -27.94 88.38
CA ILE A 567 41.45 -27.53 87.98
C ILE A 567 41.47 -26.14 87.32
N ARG A 568 42.21 -25.18 87.90
CA ARG A 568 42.36 -23.83 87.34
C ARG A 568 43.04 -23.84 85.99
N GLU A 569 44.15 -24.57 85.84
CA GLU A 569 44.83 -24.72 84.55
C GLU A 569 43.93 -25.37 83.50
N SER A 570 43.20 -26.43 83.88
CA SER A 570 42.26 -27.10 82.98
C SER A 570 41.12 -26.19 82.56
N SER A 571 40.51 -25.46 83.50
CA SER A 571 39.44 -24.49 83.22
C SER A 571 39.94 -23.38 82.29
N GLY A 572 41.16 -22.87 82.53
CA GLY A 572 41.79 -21.87 81.67
C GLY A 572 42.08 -22.38 80.25
N ARG A 573 42.46 -23.66 80.09
CA ARG A 573 42.56 -24.29 78.76
C ARG A 573 41.19 -24.39 78.08
N SER A 574 40.15 -24.79 78.81
CA SER A 574 38.79 -24.87 78.27
C SER A 574 38.26 -23.51 77.82
N VAL A 575 38.52 -22.43 78.58
CA VAL A 575 38.15 -21.06 78.18
C VAL A 575 38.82 -20.68 76.85
N ARG A 576 40.13 -20.92 76.69
CA ARG A 576 40.84 -20.64 75.43
C ARG A 576 40.32 -21.46 74.25
N ALA A 577 40.04 -22.75 74.46
CA ALA A 577 39.46 -23.60 73.42
C ALA A 577 38.07 -23.11 73.00
N THR A 578 37.30 -22.60 73.95
CA THR A 578 35.97 -22.03 73.68
C THR A 578 36.06 -20.70 72.93
N GLU A 579 37.04 -19.85 73.25
CA GLU A 579 37.34 -18.62 72.50
C GLU A 579 37.69 -18.91 71.03
N GLU A 580 38.55 -19.90 70.81
CA GLU A 580 38.90 -20.37 69.46
C GLU A 580 37.66 -20.91 68.72
N THR A 581 36.79 -21.65 69.43
CA THR A 581 35.53 -22.17 68.88
C THR A 581 34.60 -21.03 68.44
N THR A 582 34.42 -19.97 69.25
CA THR A 582 33.65 -18.79 68.84
C THR A 582 34.23 -18.10 67.59
N ALA A 583 35.56 -18.05 67.45
CA ALA A 583 36.19 -17.51 66.24
C ALA A 583 35.94 -18.38 64.99
N ILE A 584 35.95 -19.72 65.15
CA ILE A 584 35.60 -20.66 64.08
C ILE A 584 34.13 -20.50 63.67
N VAL A 585 33.23 -20.39 64.65
CA VAL A 585 31.80 -20.17 64.45
C VAL A 585 31.54 -18.87 63.67
N GLY A 586 32.21 -17.77 64.03
CA GLY A 586 32.11 -16.52 63.28
C GLY A 586 32.49 -16.65 61.80
N ARG A 587 33.58 -17.39 61.51
CA ARG A 587 33.99 -17.68 60.12
C ARG A 587 32.98 -18.58 59.40
N ALA A 588 32.46 -19.61 60.08
CA ALA A 588 31.45 -20.51 59.51
C ALA A 588 30.17 -19.75 59.15
N THR A 589 29.72 -18.83 60.00
CA THR A 589 28.57 -17.94 59.72
C THR A 589 28.80 -17.07 58.50
N GLN A 590 29.99 -16.46 58.36
CA GLN A 590 30.32 -15.67 57.16
C GLN A 590 30.29 -16.51 55.88
N LEU A 591 30.88 -17.71 55.89
CA LEU A 591 30.88 -18.61 54.74
C LEU A 591 29.45 -19.07 54.37
N ALA A 592 28.64 -19.40 55.37
CA ALA A 592 27.24 -19.78 55.16
C ALA A 592 26.42 -18.61 54.59
N SER A 593 26.63 -17.38 55.09
CA SER A 593 25.99 -16.18 54.54
C SER A 593 26.37 -15.96 53.07
N GLY A 594 27.65 -16.08 52.73
CA GLY A 594 28.13 -15.95 51.35
C GLY A 594 27.55 -17.04 50.42
N ALA A 595 27.39 -18.28 50.90
CA ALA A 595 26.69 -19.33 50.16
C ALA A 595 25.21 -18.99 49.92
N GLY A 596 24.53 -18.40 50.92
CA GLY A 596 23.16 -17.93 50.82
C GLY A 596 22.98 -16.83 49.77
N GLU A 597 23.91 -15.86 49.73
CA GLU A 597 23.93 -14.80 48.71
C GLU A 597 24.16 -15.37 47.30
N ALA A 598 25.09 -16.32 47.15
CA ALA A 598 25.34 -16.98 45.87
C ALA A 598 24.10 -17.73 45.34
N LEU A 599 23.37 -18.43 46.23
CA LEU A 599 22.12 -19.10 45.87
C LEU A 599 21.00 -18.10 45.52
N ALA A 600 20.92 -16.96 46.19
CA ALA A 600 19.99 -15.90 45.83
C ALA A 600 20.30 -15.32 44.44
N ALA A 601 21.59 -15.16 44.10
CA ALA A 601 22.01 -14.75 42.77
C ALA A 601 21.64 -15.80 41.70
N ILE A 602 21.85 -17.09 41.97
CA ILE A 602 21.43 -18.18 41.08
C ILE A 602 19.92 -18.15 40.85
N HIS A 603 19.12 -17.96 41.90
CA HIS A 603 17.67 -17.83 41.78
C HIS A 603 17.29 -16.68 40.83
N HIS A 604 17.90 -15.50 40.99
CA HIS A 604 17.63 -14.36 40.10
C HIS A 604 18.01 -14.68 38.64
N ILE A 605 19.19 -15.27 38.42
CA ILE A 605 19.66 -15.63 37.07
C ILE A 605 18.72 -16.65 36.42
N ALA A 606 18.28 -17.66 37.18
CA ALA A 606 17.38 -18.69 36.69
C ALA A 606 15.99 -18.11 36.37
N THR A 607 15.47 -17.19 37.19
CA THR A 607 14.21 -16.46 36.92
C THR A 607 14.31 -15.68 35.61
N ASP A 608 15.35 -14.85 35.47
CA ASP A 608 15.58 -14.06 34.25
C ASP A 608 15.75 -14.95 33.01
N THR A 609 16.38 -16.11 33.18
CA THR A 609 16.55 -17.09 32.10
C THR A 609 15.21 -17.66 31.68
N ALA A 610 14.37 -18.09 32.62
CA ALA A 610 13.03 -18.59 32.32
C ALA A 610 12.19 -17.56 31.56
N ASP A 611 12.22 -16.28 31.97
CA ASP A 611 11.48 -15.22 31.30
C ASP A 611 11.98 -14.93 29.88
N ARG A 612 13.30 -14.89 29.68
CA ARG A 612 13.90 -14.73 28.34
C ARG A 612 13.53 -15.89 27.43
N VAL A 613 13.53 -17.10 27.96
CA VAL A 613 13.19 -18.29 27.20
C VAL A 613 11.71 -18.31 26.80
N ARG A 614 10.80 -17.87 27.69
CA ARG A 614 9.38 -17.65 27.32
C ARG A 614 9.25 -16.64 26.18
N ALA A 615 10.02 -15.56 26.20
CA ALA A 615 10.03 -14.58 25.12
C ALA A 615 10.53 -15.16 23.78
N ILE A 616 11.53 -16.08 23.82
CA ILE A 616 11.98 -16.81 22.64
C ILE A 616 10.86 -17.70 22.09
N ALA A 617 10.15 -18.44 22.94
CA ALA A 617 9.03 -19.27 22.52
C ALA A 617 7.94 -18.46 21.81
N THR A 618 7.52 -17.33 22.39
CA THR A 618 6.57 -16.39 21.76
C THR A 618 7.10 -15.85 20.42
N ALA A 619 8.38 -15.49 20.34
CA ALA A 619 8.99 -15.02 19.10
C ALA A 619 9.02 -16.11 18.02
N SER A 620 9.27 -17.37 18.40
CA SER A 620 9.21 -18.51 17.50
C SER A 620 7.80 -18.77 16.97
N GLU A 621 6.77 -18.65 17.81
CA GLU A 621 5.36 -18.72 17.36
C GLU A 621 5.04 -17.64 16.32
N GLN A 622 5.48 -16.40 16.57
CA GLN A 622 5.33 -15.30 15.61
C GLN A 622 6.09 -15.55 14.31
N GLN A 623 7.32 -16.08 14.38
CA GLN A 623 8.09 -16.47 13.20
C GLN A 623 7.42 -17.58 12.41
N SER A 624 6.79 -18.55 13.07
CA SER A 624 6.04 -19.62 12.39
C SER A 624 4.85 -19.04 11.62
N ALA A 625 4.06 -18.16 12.24
CA ALA A 625 2.94 -17.48 11.57
C ALA A 625 3.40 -16.62 10.38
N ALA A 626 4.52 -15.90 10.52
CA ALA A 626 5.11 -15.13 9.43
C ALA A 626 5.60 -16.03 8.28
N SER A 627 6.20 -17.18 8.61
CA SER A 627 6.69 -18.15 7.64
C SER A 627 5.54 -18.79 6.85
N GLU A 628 4.42 -19.12 7.51
CA GLU A 628 3.20 -19.57 6.82
C GLU A 628 2.64 -18.51 5.87
N GLN A 629 2.67 -17.24 6.29
CA GLN A 629 2.24 -16.14 5.42
C GLN A 629 3.15 -16.01 4.18
N ILE A 630 4.47 -16.12 4.38
CA ILE A 630 5.42 -16.12 3.26
C ILE A 630 5.13 -17.30 2.33
N ALA A 631 4.91 -18.52 2.86
CA ALA A 631 4.58 -19.70 2.04
C ALA A 631 3.32 -19.49 1.19
N ARG A 632 2.27 -18.87 1.76
CA ARG A 632 1.05 -18.50 1.02
C ARG A 632 1.34 -17.48 -0.07
N SER A 633 2.01 -16.38 0.24
CA SER A 633 2.37 -15.34 -0.75
C SER A 633 3.27 -15.89 -1.86
N THR A 634 4.21 -16.78 -1.54
CA THR A 634 5.04 -17.49 -2.53
C THR A 634 4.18 -18.35 -3.47
N THR A 635 3.17 -19.04 -2.94
CA THR A 635 2.22 -19.80 -3.77
C THR A 635 1.39 -18.90 -4.68
N GLU A 636 0.91 -17.76 -4.17
CA GLU A 636 0.18 -16.75 -4.95
C GLU A 636 1.05 -16.16 -6.08
N ILE A 637 2.31 -15.82 -5.79
CA ILE A 637 3.26 -15.32 -6.78
C ILE A 637 3.52 -16.35 -7.89
N ARG A 638 3.59 -17.63 -7.54
CA ARG A 638 3.72 -18.72 -8.50
C ARG A 638 2.50 -18.78 -9.43
N GLY A 639 1.29 -18.74 -8.85
CA GLY A 639 0.05 -18.73 -9.62
C GLY A 639 -0.05 -17.53 -10.57
N ALA A 640 0.30 -16.33 -10.08
CA ALA A 640 0.34 -15.12 -10.91
C ALA A 640 1.35 -15.21 -12.06
N ALA A 641 2.51 -15.85 -11.84
CA ALA A 641 3.49 -16.11 -12.90
C ALA A 641 2.95 -17.10 -13.94
N ASP A 642 2.28 -18.18 -13.50
CA ASP A 642 1.62 -19.13 -14.42
C ASP A 642 0.55 -18.44 -15.29
N GLU A 643 -0.31 -17.63 -14.68
CA GLU A 643 -1.34 -16.85 -15.38
C GLU A 643 -0.75 -15.84 -16.36
N THR A 644 0.30 -15.12 -15.94
CA THR A 644 1.02 -14.17 -16.80
C THR A 644 1.64 -14.88 -18.00
N GLY A 645 2.27 -16.04 -17.78
CA GLY A 645 2.82 -16.86 -18.85
C GLY A 645 1.75 -17.35 -19.84
N ALA A 646 0.57 -17.74 -19.34
CA ALA A 646 -0.56 -18.12 -20.19
C ALA A 646 -1.10 -16.94 -21.02
N ALA A 647 -1.29 -15.77 -20.39
CA ALA A 647 -1.75 -14.56 -21.06
C ALA A 647 -0.78 -14.11 -22.17
N LEU A 648 0.52 -14.12 -21.88
CA LEU A 648 1.57 -13.78 -22.84
C LEU A 648 1.59 -14.72 -24.05
N ARG A 649 1.40 -16.03 -23.85
CA ARG A 649 1.23 -16.98 -24.97
C ARG A 649 0.01 -16.66 -25.83
N GLY A 650 -1.09 -16.23 -25.20
CA GLY A 650 -2.29 -15.76 -25.91
C GLY A 650 -2.04 -14.49 -26.73
N ILE A 651 -1.30 -13.52 -26.18
CA ILE A 651 -0.91 -12.30 -26.91
C ILE A 651 -0.01 -12.67 -28.10
N GLY A 652 0.93 -13.60 -27.93
CA GLY A 652 1.77 -14.10 -29.02
C GLY A 652 0.93 -14.65 -30.19
N ALA A 653 -0.06 -15.49 -29.89
CA ALA A 653 -0.97 -16.03 -30.91
C ALA A 653 -1.78 -14.91 -31.62
N ALA A 654 -2.27 -13.91 -30.88
CA ALA A 654 -2.96 -12.77 -31.47
C ALA A 654 -2.04 -11.90 -32.36
N MET A 655 -0.76 -11.78 -32.02
CA MET A 655 0.22 -11.08 -32.87
C MET A 655 0.48 -11.81 -34.18
N ASP A 656 0.47 -13.15 -34.17
CA ASP A 656 0.54 -13.93 -35.41
C ASP A 656 -0.66 -13.66 -36.32
N ASP A 657 -1.87 -13.49 -35.76
CA ASP A 657 -3.07 -13.12 -36.51
C ASP A 657 -2.98 -11.70 -37.08
N VAL A 658 -2.52 -10.72 -36.30
CA VAL A 658 -2.30 -9.34 -36.78
C VAL A 658 -1.29 -9.33 -37.93
N ARG A 659 -0.22 -10.13 -37.84
CA ARG A 659 0.80 -10.23 -38.87
C ARG A 659 0.24 -10.83 -40.17
N ARG A 660 -0.65 -11.82 -40.04
CA ARG A 660 -1.39 -12.42 -41.17
C ARG A 660 -2.32 -11.40 -41.82
N MET A 661 -3.16 -10.72 -41.04
CA MET A 661 -4.08 -9.68 -41.53
C MET A 661 -3.35 -8.53 -42.22
N SER A 662 -2.17 -8.14 -41.71
CA SER A 662 -1.36 -7.09 -42.32
C SER A 662 -0.75 -7.55 -43.66
N ALA A 663 -0.38 -8.83 -43.77
CA ALA A 663 0.05 -9.41 -45.04
C ALA A 663 -1.09 -9.46 -46.06
N ASP A 664 -2.31 -9.81 -45.63
CA ASP A 664 -3.50 -9.79 -46.48
C ASP A 664 -3.83 -8.37 -46.94
N LEU A 665 -3.76 -7.38 -46.04
CA LEU A 665 -3.94 -5.96 -46.39
C LEU A 665 -2.90 -5.50 -47.41
N ALA A 666 -1.63 -5.87 -47.24
CA ALA A 666 -0.58 -5.55 -48.19
C ALA A 666 -0.85 -6.16 -49.58
N ALA A 667 -1.36 -7.39 -49.64
CA ALA A 667 -1.75 -8.03 -50.88
C ALA A 667 -2.93 -7.31 -51.57
N ILE A 668 -3.94 -6.88 -50.81
CA ILE A 668 -5.07 -6.09 -51.33
C ILE A 668 -4.59 -4.73 -51.87
N VAL A 669 -3.74 -4.03 -51.12
CA VAL A 669 -3.15 -2.74 -51.55
C VAL A 669 -2.37 -2.90 -52.85
N ALA A 670 -1.54 -3.94 -52.96
CA ALA A 670 -0.81 -4.23 -54.19
C ALA A 670 -1.73 -4.54 -55.39
N ALA A 671 -2.90 -5.16 -55.15
CA ALA A 671 -3.90 -5.42 -56.18
C ALA A 671 -4.68 -4.16 -56.60
N MET A 672 -4.81 -3.15 -55.73
CA MET A 672 -5.46 -1.87 -56.06
C MET A 672 -4.55 -0.92 -56.85
N GLN A 673 -3.24 -1.14 -56.81
CA GLN A 673 -2.23 -0.35 -57.51
C GLN A 673 -1.92 -0.87 -58.92
N ASN A 674 -2.36 -2.08 -59.26
CA ASN A 674 -2.29 -2.69 -60.59
C ASN A 674 -3.63 -2.59 -61.30
#